data_AF-A0A5M9MGN4-F1
#
_entry.id   AF-A0A5M9MGN4-F1
#
_cell.length_a   1.000
_cell.length_b   1.000
_cell.length_c   1.000
_cell.angle_alpha   90.00
_cell.angle_beta   90.00
_cell.angle_gamma   90.00
#
_symmetry.space_group_name_H-M   'P 1'
#
loop_
_entity.id
_entity.type
_entity.pdbx_description
1 polymer ?
#
loop_
_entity_poly.entity_id
_entity_poly.type
_entity_poly.pdbx_seq_one_letter_code
_entity_poly.pdbx_strand_id
1 'polypeptide(L)'
;MTPGGDQEGDRASSAVSGCTTVLVVGAGPSGLMLACNLVRFGIDVTIIDNRADKTSTGKADGLQPKTIETLRQLRLADSLVKNAARVYDIVFWKSNPDEPLRRTARQTHYPDNLVGASDPYILLVHQGMLEEVMIDDMESRGVSVQRNSRFLSCMRTTGTHHLNVSYEDLSTKQIKKIRTDYLIGCDGARSKVRNFIPDAYLEGDITNESWAVLDGVIDTDFPDLWSKVIVRSHTVGSILWIPRERNMTRLYVELSPTDSEKVDKSMVTTEYVMQRARAAMHPYSLKWRTVEWFGNYVVGQRVARQFMDPDMRIFIAGDAGHCHSALAAQGANTSMHDSFNLAWKLNLVIRGLAHPSLLSTYAAERQKIAYDLINFDTEHCKAFSVGDIALAKNFEDNIRFISGLGTEYSPSILTQNLRPYLSQLRPGMLQLPAKVTRYIDANPVDIQLDIPLLGQFKLYFFVPNIRHTMPFLTTVCERLARIASLGHVGQSYQNCPRKEAPSDVFQQLQRYVTVSDVLTYAMVTRSPRADFEITDLPQILRQSRWTLYLDDISTPGCISQWWGFLASEKSGVAIVRPDGYVGALHDWNAEEGEQATQWIEDYFSFILLSVQKLTTLGFVSLSLYMEATPHYLDLRLTMGSISSTTGPLFEPLRLGALSLEHRIVHAPCTRMRSTKESDGVFVPNSLNIEYYSQRASRGGLMLTEATPISRQAAGYPGVPGIFTSSQVAGWKKVTDAVHAKHGYIFCQLWHVGRATVPSFIEGKQPLSASDIPISGKALDGIEYATSPPRPMTVEEIQETVQEYATASKRAIEAGFDGVEIHGANGYLLDQFLHDNVNNRTDEYGGSIDKRSRIILEVLQAVSAAIGADRVGIRLSPFNYFQDTRDSNPNVHWLALCSHITALPKESRPAYVHMIEPRFDEVLDERAKLDSLATDKPSLDIFRPVLKKGDVAFLAAGNFNLQNAGPKLTSDGADAVAFGRLFISNPDLPRRAMKDLPLNPYDRSTFYGADPPEKGYIDYPFYGT
;
A
#
# COMPACT_ATOMS: atom_id res chain seq x y z
N MET A 1 57.97 -20.07 17.83
CA MET A 1 58.98 -19.03 18.09
C MET A 1 58.30 -17.67 17.96
N THR A 2 58.07 -17.01 19.09
CA THR A 2 57.93 -15.55 19.21
C THR A 2 59.18 -15.08 19.96
N PRO A 3 59.72 -13.84 19.80
CA PRO A 3 59.03 -12.53 19.96
C PRO A 3 59.57 -11.45 18.98
N GLY A 4 59.27 -10.14 18.98
CA GLY A 4 58.37 -9.21 19.68
C GLY A 4 58.06 -8.05 18.69
N GLY A 5 57.12 -7.14 18.88
CA GLY A 5 56.87 -6.33 20.07
C GLY A 5 57.45 -4.93 19.82
N ASP A 6 56.65 -4.01 19.28
CA ASP A 6 56.69 -2.58 19.59
C ASP A 6 55.31 -1.96 19.32
N GLN A 7 54.73 -1.41 20.39
CA GLN A 7 53.53 -0.59 20.39
C GLN A 7 53.88 0.87 20.08
N GLU A 8 52.84 1.63 19.75
CA GLU A 8 52.77 3.10 19.69
C GLU A 8 53.24 3.76 18.39
N GLY A 9 52.31 3.78 17.42
CA GLY A 9 52.21 4.79 16.39
C GLY A 9 50.75 5.25 16.29
N ASP A 10 50.51 6.50 16.68
CA ASP A 10 49.23 7.19 16.78
C ASP A 10 48.12 6.72 15.83
N ARG A 11 46.99 6.32 16.43
CA ARG A 11 45.69 6.45 15.77
C ARG A 11 45.45 7.93 15.51
N ALA A 12 45.81 8.41 14.32
CA ALA A 12 45.22 9.61 13.79
C ALA A 12 43.71 9.40 13.67
N SER A 13 42.98 9.77 14.73
CA SER A 13 41.54 9.94 14.66
C SER A 13 41.31 10.98 13.57
N SER A 14 40.84 10.55 12.39
CA SER A 14 40.22 11.50 11.47
C SER A 14 39.04 12.12 12.22
N ALA A 15 39.28 13.29 12.78
CA ALA A 15 38.30 14.06 13.52
C ALA A 15 37.06 14.22 12.63
N VAL A 16 35.87 14.12 13.23
CA VAL A 16 34.61 14.37 12.53
C VAL A 16 34.66 15.81 12.01
N SER A 17 34.65 15.98 10.69
CA SER A 17 34.89 17.27 10.03
C SER A 17 33.67 18.20 10.01
N GLY A 18 32.50 17.71 10.45
CA GLY A 18 31.26 18.50 10.58
C GLY A 18 30.09 17.69 11.11
N CYS A 19 29.02 18.37 11.53
CA CYS A 19 27.74 17.76 11.88
C CYS A 19 26.60 18.40 11.08
N THR A 20 25.57 17.60 10.80
CA THR A 20 24.32 18.08 10.19
C THR A 20 23.15 17.31 10.79
N THR A 21 21.92 17.83 10.72
CA THR A 21 20.75 17.04 11.14
C THR A 21 20.40 15.99 10.08
N VAL A 22 20.41 16.37 8.80
CA VAL A 22 20.06 15.49 7.69
C VAL A 22 21.17 15.48 6.64
N LEU A 23 21.67 14.28 6.32
CA LEU A 23 22.60 14.07 5.22
C LEU A 23 21.87 13.45 4.03
N VAL A 24 21.86 14.16 2.91
CA VAL A 24 21.33 13.69 1.62
C VAL A 24 22.49 13.25 0.74
N VAL A 25 22.44 12.02 0.22
CA VAL A 25 23.45 11.47 -0.68
C VAL A 25 22.89 11.40 -2.10
N GLY A 26 23.44 12.22 -3.00
CA GLY A 26 23.00 12.36 -4.39
C GLY A 26 22.18 13.62 -4.60
N ALA A 27 22.64 14.48 -5.51
CA ALA A 27 22.01 15.74 -5.93
C ALA A 27 21.36 15.61 -7.32
N GLY A 28 20.69 14.49 -7.57
CA GLY A 28 19.72 14.38 -8.67
C GLY A 28 18.37 14.99 -8.29
N PRO A 29 17.33 14.88 -9.15
CA PRO A 29 16.02 15.46 -8.88
C PRO A 29 15.43 15.10 -7.51
N SER A 30 15.54 13.82 -7.09
CA SER A 30 15.07 13.35 -5.78
C SER A 30 15.76 14.06 -4.61
N GLY A 31 17.10 14.05 -4.59
CA GLY A 31 17.86 14.61 -3.47
C GLY A 31 17.79 16.13 -3.40
N LEU A 32 17.76 16.81 -4.55
CA LEU A 32 17.55 18.26 -4.61
C LEU A 32 16.16 18.65 -4.12
N MET A 33 15.10 17.91 -4.51
CA MET A 33 13.74 18.17 -4.01
C MET A 33 13.66 18.03 -2.49
N LEU A 34 14.29 16.98 -1.92
CA LEU A 34 14.34 16.77 -0.47
C LEU A 34 15.08 17.92 0.23
N ALA A 35 16.31 18.22 -0.21
CA ALA A 35 17.15 19.24 0.41
C ALA A 35 16.55 20.63 0.28
N CYS A 36 16.02 21.00 -0.90
CA CYS A 36 15.33 22.27 -1.14
C CYS A 36 14.18 22.51 -0.14
N ASN A 37 13.32 21.51 0.07
CA ASN A 37 12.22 21.62 1.03
C ASN A 37 12.72 21.69 2.48
N LEU A 38 13.65 20.83 2.89
CA LEU A 38 14.20 20.84 4.25
C LEU A 38 14.92 22.17 4.58
N VAL A 39 15.67 22.73 3.63
CA VAL A 39 16.33 24.04 3.75
C VAL A 39 15.29 25.14 3.92
N ARG A 40 14.21 25.15 3.13
CA ARG A 40 13.08 26.09 3.30
C ARG A 40 12.44 25.96 4.67
N PHE A 41 12.31 24.74 5.18
CA PHE A 41 11.84 24.49 6.53
C PHE A 41 12.84 24.89 7.60
N GLY A 42 14.06 25.31 7.28
CA GLY A 42 15.08 25.70 8.26
C GLY A 42 15.84 24.54 8.89
N ILE A 43 15.63 23.32 8.41
CA ILE A 43 16.37 22.14 8.88
C ILE A 43 17.82 22.23 8.39
N ASP A 44 18.76 21.86 9.27
CA ASP A 44 20.17 21.80 8.91
C ASP A 44 20.44 20.57 8.01
N VAL A 45 20.82 20.85 6.76
CA VAL A 45 20.99 19.84 5.72
C VAL A 45 22.35 19.98 5.05
N THR A 46 23.05 18.87 4.95
CA THR A 46 24.17 18.70 4.03
C THR A 46 23.75 17.79 2.88
N ILE A 47 24.03 18.20 1.66
CA ILE A 47 23.84 17.37 0.46
C ILE A 47 25.19 17.16 -0.23
N ILE A 48 25.55 15.89 -0.43
CA ILE A 48 26.77 15.47 -1.11
C ILE A 48 26.45 14.83 -2.46
N ASP A 49 27.27 15.08 -3.47
CA ASP A 49 27.17 14.45 -4.78
C ASP A 49 28.55 14.10 -5.32
N ASN A 50 28.68 12.94 -5.94
CA ASN A 50 29.96 12.47 -6.47
C ASN A 50 30.34 13.14 -7.81
N ARG A 51 29.41 13.78 -8.51
CA ARG A 51 29.70 14.51 -9.75
C ARG A 51 30.42 15.82 -9.41
N ALA A 52 31.30 16.24 -10.31
CA ALA A 52 32.03 17.49 -10.18
C ALA A 52 31.13 18.72 -10.40
N ASP A 53 30.05 18.57 -11.18
CA ASP A 53 29.14 19.65 -11.55
C ASP A 53 27.70 19.11 -11.69
N LYS A 54 26.73 20.02 -11.91
CA LYS A 54 25.34 19.70 -12.28
C LYS A 54 25.29 18.92 -13.61
N THR A 55 24.14 18.32 -13.88
CA THR A 55 23.98 17.49 -15.08
C THR A 55 24.19 18.29 -16.36
N SER A 56 25.29 18.01 -17.08
CA SER A 56 25.62 18.62 -18.38
C SER A 56 24.81 18.04 -19.54
N THR A 57 24.46 16.74 -19.46
CA THR A 57 23.60 16.04 -20.42
C THR A 57 22.53 15.24 -19.69
N GLY A 58 21.28 15.70 -19.77
CA GLY A 58 20.15 15.21 -18.98
C GLY A 58 19.65 13.83 -19.36
N LYS A 59 19.43 12.96 -18.37
CA LYS A 59 18.81 11.64 -18.56
C LYS A 59 17.29 11.72 -18.59
N ALA A 60 16.71 12.56 -17.75
CA ALA A 60 15.27 12.85 -17.72
C ALA A 60 14.96 14.19 -18.41
N ASP A 61 13.74 14.33 -18.93
CA ASP A 61 13.27 15.57 -19.53
C ASP A 61 11.79 15.89 -19.35
N GLY A 62 10.91 14.89 -19.30
CA GLY A 62 9.48 15.13 -19.09
C GLY A 62 9.10 15.44 -17.65
N LEU A 63 8.48 16.61 -17.42
CA LEU A 63 7.76 16.95 -16.19
C LEU A 63 6.25 16.76 -16.39
N GLN A 64 5.67 15.88 -15.56
CA GLN A 64 4.24 15.57 -15.56
C GLN A 64 3.42 16.71 -14.94
N PRO A 65 2.12 16.85 -15.28
CA PRO A 65 1.25 17.89 -14.74
C PRO A 65 1.35 18.07 -13.22
N LYS A 66 1.31 16.99 -12.44
CA LYS A 66 1.38 17.12 -10.98
C LYS A 66 2.72 17.68 -10.47
N THR A 67 3.81 17.36 -11.15
CA THR A 67 5.13 17.90 -10.81
C THR A 67 5.22 19.39 -11.15
N ILE A 68 4.62 19.82 -12.27
CA ILE A 68 4.51 21.24 -12.62
C ILE A 68 3.73 21.98 -11.53
N GLU A 69 2.58 21.46 -11.09
CA GLU A 69 1.81 22.04 -9.98
C GLU A 69 2.64 22.19 -8.70
N THR A 70 3.38 21.14 -8.34
CA THR A 70 4.22 21.13 -7.13
C THR A 70 5.30 22.20 -7.21
N LEU A 71 5.98 22.32 -8.37
CA LEU A 71 6.99 23.35 -8.60
C LEU A 71 6.37 24.76 -8.63
N ARG A 72 5.13 24.94 -9.14
CA ARG A 72 4.41 26.22 -9.06
C ARG A 72 4.11 26.59 -7.62
N GLN A 73 3.67 25.65 -6.79
CA GLN A 73 3.40 25.91 -5.37
C GLN A 73 4.68 26.21 -4.56
N LEU A 74 5.82 25.65 -4.98
CA LEU A 74 7.14 25.99 -4.45
C LEU A 74 7.71 27.30 -5.04
N ARG A 75 7.05 27.87 -6.07
CA ARG A 75 7.47 29.06 -6.82
C ARG A 75 8.80 28.86 -7.59
N LEU A 76 8.98 27.65 -8.11
CA LEU A 76 10.15 27.20 -8.87
C LEU A 76 9.82 26.90 -10.35
N ALA A 77 8.55 26.95 -10.75
CA ALA A 77 8.16 26.57 -12.10
C ALA A 77 8.46 27.62 -13.18
N ASP A 78 8.48 28.92 -12.85
CA ASP A 78 8.36 29.98 -13.86
C ASP A 78 9.47 29.97 -14.93
N SER A 79 10.73 29.86 -14.52
CA SER A 79 11.87 29.77 -15.44
C SER A 79 11.78 28.53 -16.33
N LEU A 80 11.34 27.40 -15.76
CA LEU A 80 11.18 26.14 -16.49
C LEU A 80 10.06 26.27 -17.52
N VAL A 81 8.88 26.71 -17.10
CA VAL A 81 7.69 26.90 -17.96
C VAL A 81 7.94 27.89 -19.08
N LYS A 82 8.80 28.90 -18.85
CA LYS A 82 9.19 29.89 -19.87
C LYS A 82 10.15 29.30 -20.92
N ASN A 83 11.10 28.48 -20.50
CA ASN A 83 12.24 28.06 -21.35
C ASN A 83 12.11 26.65 -21.94
N ALA A 84 11.19 25.83 -21.42
CA ALA A 84 10.94 24.46 -21.84
C ALA A 84 9.93 24.35 -22.99
N ALA A 85 9.83 23.16 -23.60
CA ALA A 85 8.82 22.87 -24.62
C ALA A 85 7.54 22.34 -23.97
N ARG A 86 6.37 22.86 -24.35
CA ARG A 86 5.06 22.40 -23.89
C ARG A 86 4.43 21.53 -24.96
N VAL A 87 4.06 20.31 -24.61
CA VAL A 87 3.44 19.36 -25.55
C VAL A 87 2.04 18.99 -25.08
N TYR A 88 1.06 19.34 -25.90
CA TYR A 88 -0.37 19.19 -25.63
C TYR A 88 -0.99 17.98 -26.30
N ASP A 89 -0.34 17.40 -27.31
CA ASP A 89 -0.87 16.31 -28.10
C ASP A 89 0.10 15.13 -28.21
N ILE A 90 -0.49 13.97 -28.47
CA ILE A 90 0.21 12.76 -28.82
C ILE A 90 -0.27 12.29 -30.21
N VAL A 91 0.67 11.93 -31.07
CA VAL A 91 0.40 11.60 -32.47
C VAL A 91 0.95 10.21 -32.77
N PHE A 92 0.17 9.42 -33.50
CA PHE A 92 0.49 8.05 -33.87
C PHE A 92 0.74 7.96 -35.36
N TRP A 93 1.84 7.30 -35.72
CA TRP A 93 2.28 7.11 -37.11
C TRP A 93 2.63 5.65 -37.34
N LYS A 94 2.21 5.12 -38.48
CA LYS A 94 2.44 3.72 -38.85
C LYS A 94 2.79 3.57 -40.32
N SER A 95 3.66 2.62 -40.64
CA SER A 95 3.86 2.10 -42.00
C SER A 95 3.52 0.61 -42.08
N ASN A 96 3.18 0.14 -43.27
CA ASN A 96 2.95 -1.27 -43.59
C ASN A 96 3.71 -1.61 -44.89
N PRO A 97 3.85 -2.88 -45.29
CA PRO A 97 4.55 -3.25 -46.53
C PRO A 97 4.06 -2.51 -47.78
N ASP A 98 2.77 -2.18 -47.85
CA ASP A 98 2.14 -1.56 -49.02
C ASP A 98 1.95 -0.04 -48.89
N GLU A 99 2.17 0.55 -47.71
CA GLU A 99 1.88 1.95 -47.43
C GLU A 99 3.05 2.64 -46.70
N PRO A 100 3.54 3.79 -47.20
CA PRO A 100 4.58 4.56 -46.53
C PRO A 100 4.09 5.10 -45.19
N LEU A 101 5.04 5.55 -44.35
CA LEU A 101 4.76 6.09 -43.03
C LEU A 101 3.72 7.22 -43.08
N ARG A 102 2.57 7.01 -42.43
CA ARG A 102 1.45 7.97 -42.38
C ARG A 102 0.88 8.13 -40.97
N ARG A 103 0.29 9.30 -40.70
CA ARG A 103 -0.41 9.58 -39.44
C ARG A 103 -1.69 8.76 -39.38
N THR A 104 -1.86 8.00 -38.30
CA THR A 104 -3.05 7.17 -38.05
C THR A 104 -4.01 7.84 -37.06
N ALA A 105 -3.48 8.55 -36.06
CA ALA A 105 -4.29 9.24 -35.07
C ALA A 105 -3.55 10.46 -34.48
N ARG A 106 -4.32 11.40 -33.93
CA ARG A 106 -3.86 12.50 -33.08
C ARG A 106 -4.84 12.65 -31.92
N GLN A 107 -4.32 12.78 -30.71
CA GLN A 107 -5.11 12.89 -29.49
C GLN A 107 -4.54 13.98 -28.58
N THR A 108 -5.41 14.60 -27.77
CA THR A 108 -4.97 15.46 -26.67
C THR A 108 -4.24 14.61 -25.64
N HIS A 109 -3.07 15.05 -25.18
CA HIS A 109 -2.22 14.27 -24.29
C HIS A 109 -2.81 14.13 -22.88
N TYR A 110 -3.35 15.21 -22.31
CA TYR A 110 -4.07 15.18 -21.03
C TYR A 110 -5.47 15.80 -21.19
N PRO A 111 -6.46 15.02 -21.63
CA PRO A 111 -7.81 15.55 -21.85
C PRO A 111 -8.49 15.87 -20.51
N ASP A 112 -9.24 16.97 -20.49
CA ASP A 112 -9.83 17.55 -19.27
C ASP A 112 -10.81 16.59 -18.57
N ASN A 113 -11.62 15.87 -19.34
CA ASN A 113 -12.61 14.91 -18.83
C ASN A 113 -12.00 13.67 -18.15
N LEU A 114 -10.73 13.35 -18.39
CA LEU A 114 -10.05 12.20 -17.77
C LEU A 114 -9.08 12.63 -16.67
N VAL A 115 -8.35 13.73 -16.90
CA VAL A 115 -7.25 14.17 -16.02
C VAL A 115 -7.66 15.34 -15.13
N GLY A 116 -8.27 16.38 -15.72
CA GLY A 116 -8.61 17.63 -15.04
C GLY A 116 -7.40 18.43 -14.55
N ALA A 117 -6.25 18.35 -15.24
CA ALA A 117 -5.03 19.07 -14.85
C ALA A 117 -5.12 20.57 -15.15
N SER A 118 -4.60 21.42 -14.25
CA SER A 118 -4.51 22.87 -14.48
C SER A 118 -3.59 23.24 -15.65
N ASP A 119 -2.50 22.51 -15.79
CA ASP A 119 -1.58 22.59 -16.91
C ASP A 119 -1.68 21.26 -17.70
N PRO A 120 -2.59 21.12 -18.69
CA PRO A 120 -2.89 19.87 -19.38
C PRO A 120 -1.85 19.55 -20.48
N TYR A 121 -0.57 19.65 -20.14
CA TYR A 121 0.56 19.37 -21.03
C TYR A 121 1.72 18.74 -20.25
N ILE A 122 2.59 18.05 -20.97
CA ILE A 122 3.88 17.61 -20.44
C ILE A 122 4.89 18.73 -20.76
N LEU A 123 5.71 19.09 -19.78
CA LEU A 123 6.74 20.12 -19.95
C LEU A 123 8.09 19.42 -20.13
N LEU A 124 8.68 19.56 -21.32
CA LEU A 124 9.93 18.90 -21.68
C LEU A 124 11.08 19.88 -21.45
N VAL A 125 11.92 19.56 -20.46
CA VAL A 125 12.97 20.44 -19.96
C VAL A 125 14.26 19.66 -19.71
N HIS A 126 15.41 20.24 -20.06
CA HIS A 126 16.69 19.64 -19.70
C HIS A 126 16.80 19.41 -18.19
N GLN A 127 17.16 18.19 -17.76
CA GLN A 127 17.34 17.88 -16.33
C GLN A 127 18.23 18.89 -15.59
N GLY A 128 19.30 19.36 -16.22
CA GLY A 128 20.19 20.37 -15.63
C GLY A 128 19.50 21.71 -15.32
N MET A 129 18.49 22.11 -16.09
CA MET A 129 17.70 23.33 -15.81
C MET A 129 16.79 23.13 -14.59
N LEU A 130 16.20 21.93 -14.45
CA LEU A 130 15.43 21.56 -13.26
C LEU A 130 16.32 21.53 -12.01
N GLU A 131 17.49 20.90 -12.11
CA GLU A 131 18.46 20.85 -11.00
C GLU A 131 18.91 22.26 -10.60
N GLU A 132 19.22 23.12 -11.58
CA GLU A 132 19.65 24.50 -11.37
C GLU A 132 18.64 25.33 -10.58
N VAL A 133 17.35 25.26 -10.92
CA VAL A 133 16.33 26.03 -10.18
C VAL A 133 16.26 25.64 -8.70
N MET A 134 16.42 24.36 -8.37
CA MET A 134 16.44 23.91 -6.96
C MET A 134 17.75 24.27 -6.26
N ILE A 135 18.87 24.22 -6.98
CA ILE A 135 20.19 24.64 -6.47
C ILE A 135 20.18 26.14 -6.15
N ASP A 136 19.75 26.97 -7.10
CA ASP A 136 19.67 28.43 -6.95
C ASP A 136 18.79 28.81 -5.74
N ASP A 137 17.66 28.12 -5.55
CA ASP A 137 16.81 28.34 -4.38
C ASP A 137 17.52 28.00 -3.07
N MET A 138 18.23 26.87 -3.00
CA MET A 138 19.02 26.51 -1.82
C MET A 138 20.16 27.48 -1.56
N GLU A 139 20.87 27.91 -2.61
CA GLU A 139 22.01 28.83 -2.53
C GLU A 139 21.56 30.22 -2.09
N SER A 140 20.41 30.69 -2.56
CA SER A 140 19.79 31.94 -2.10
C SER A 140 19.44 31.92 -0.60
N ARG A 141 19.39 30.72 0.00
CA ARG A 141 19.18 30.45 1.43
C ARG A 141 20.46 29.97 2.14
N GLY A 142 21.61 30.15 1.49
CA GLY A 142 22.94 29.89 2.04
C GLY A 142 23.34 28.41 2.11
N VAL A 143 22.75 27.53 1.31
CA VAL A 143 23.11 26.10 1.27
C VAL A 143 23.49 25.69 -0.15
N SER A 144 24.71 25.20 -0.34
CA SER A 144 25.23 24.74 -1.63
C SER A 144 25.41 23.21 -1.67
N VAL A 145 25.43 22.64 -2.86
CA VAL A 145 25.74 21.21 -3.04
C VAL A 145 27.24 20.94 -2.85
N GLN A 146 27.60 19.99 -1.98
CA GLN A 146 28.98 19.53 -1.85
C GLN A 146 29.31 18.54 -2.97
N ARG A 147 29.99 19.03 -4.00
CA ARG A 147 30.40 18.25 -5.18
C ARG A 147 31.62 17.40 -4.90
N ASN A 148 31.96 16.53 -5.86
CA ASN A 148 33.10 15.60 -5.78
C ASN A 148 33.12 14.75 -4.50
N SER A 149 31.97 14.50 -3.89
CA SER A 149 31.85 13.87 -2.57
C SER A 149 31.14 12.52 -2.70
N ARG A 150 31.94 11.45 -2.75
CA ARG A 150 31.46 10.08 -2.96
C ARG A 150 31.20 9.39 -1.63
N PHE A 151 29.94 9.06 -1.33
CA PHE A 151 29.59 8.24 -0.16
C PHE A 151 30.28 6.88 -0.18
N LEU A 152 30.78 6.45 0.99
CA LEU A 152 31.44 5.16 1.18
C LEU A 152 30.67 4.26 2.14
N SER A 153 30.39 4.74 3.36
CA SER A 153 29.79 3.93 4.42
C SER A 153 29.15 4.77 5.52
N CYS A 154 28.30 4.14 6.33
CA CYS A 154 27.77 4.72 7.56
C CYS A 154 27.83 3.72 8.71
N MET A 155 28.01 4.21 9.94
CA MET A 155 27.96 3.41 11.16
C MET A 155 27.26 4.17 12.28
N ARG A 156 26.47 3.47 13.10
CA ARG A 156 25.85 4.06 14.29
C ARG A 156 26.91 4.34 15.36
N THR A 157 26.80 5.48 16.02
CA THR A 157 27.62 5.79 17.18
C THR A 157 27.05 5.08 18.41
N THR A 158 27.85 4.22 19.04
CA THR A 158 27.46 3.41 20.21
C THR A 158 26.77 4.25 21.29
N GLY A 159 25.61 3.80 21.77
CA GLY A 159 24.85 4.49 22.83
C GLY A 159 24.08 5.74 22.38
N THR A 160 24.07 6.09 21.08
CA THR A 160 23.34 7.25 20.56
C THR A 160 22.51 6.89 19.32
N HIS A 161 21.69 7.82 18.85
CA HIS A 161 20.97 7.72 17.59
C HIS A 161 21.74 8.31 16.39
N HIS A 162 22.96 8.83 16.60
CA HIS A 162 23.73 9.49 15.55
C HIS A 162 24.45 8.49 14.64
N LEU A 163 24.55 8.83 13.36
CA LEU A 163 25.33 8.12 12.35
C LEU A 163 26.63 8.87 12.05
N ASN A 164 27.75 8.15 12.00
CA ASN A 164 28.99 8.62 11.41
C ASN A 164 29.06 8.13 9.96
N VAL A 165 29.03 9.08 9.02
CA VAL A 165 29.09 8.81 7.59
C VAL A 165 30.47 9.15 7.06
N SER A 166 31.06 8.23 6.30
CA SER A 166 32.34 8.42 5.62
C SER A 166 32.09 8.65 4.13
N TYR A 167 32.74 9.66 3.57
CA TYR A 167 32.72 9.97 2.15
C TYR A 167 34.12 10.37 1.67
N GLU A 168 34.40 10.10 0.39
CA GLU A 168 35.65 10.47 -0.25
C GLU A 168 35.49 11.76 -1.04
N ASP A 169 36.39 12.70 -0.82
CA ASP A 169 36.59 13.83 -1.70
C ASP A 169 37.37 13.37 -2.93
N LEU A 170 36.72 13.29 -4.08
CA LEU A 170 37.30 12.77 -5.32
C LEU A 170 38.41 13.67 -5.89
N SER A 171 38.45 14.95 -5.49
CA SER A 171 39.48 15.90 -5.94
C SER A 171 40.78 15.73 -5.17
N THR A 172 40.70 15.47 -3.86
CA THR A 172 41.87 15.32 -2.97
C THR A 172 42.19 13.87 -2.61
N LYS A 173 41.30 12.93 -2.93
CA LYS A 173 41.32 11.51 -2.50
C LYS A 173 41.29 11.30 -0.98
N GLN A 174 40.92 12.34 -0.22
CA GLN A 174 40.81 12.24 1.24
C GLN A 174 39.46 11.67 1.66
N ILE A 175 39.48 10.78 2.66
CA ILE A 175 38.26 10.30 3.32
C ILE A 175 37.90 11.29 4.44
N LYS A 176 36.72 11.89 4.30
CA LYS A 176 36.12 12.81 5.28
C LYS A 176 35.00 12.10 6.04
N LYS A 177 34.69 12.61 7.23
CA LYS A 177 33.63 12.08 8.10
C LYS A 177 32.66 13.19 8.50
N ILE A 178 31.37 12.89 8.46
CA ILE A 178 30.29 13.78 8.89
C ILE A 178 29.35 13.02 9.82
N ARG A 179 28.92 13.67 10.91
CA ARG A 179 27.90 13.14 11.82
C ARG A 179 26.51 13.61 11.40
N THR A 180 25.52 12.72 11.37
CA THR A 180 24.13 13.03 11.03
C THR A 180 23.12 12.29 11.90
N ASP A 181 21.91 12.83 12.05
CA ASP A 181 20.78 12.16 12.73
C ASP A 181 19.96 11.30 11.77
N TYR A 182 19.89 11.72 10.51
CA TYR A 182 19.17 11.05 9.43
C TYR A 182 20.05 10.95 8.19
N LEU A 183 20.01 9.81 7.51
CA LEU A 183 20.72 9.56 6.26
C LEU A 183 19.70 9.20 5.16
N ILE A 184 19.70 9.93 4.05
CA ILE A 184 18.80 9.66 2.93
C ILE A 184 19.62 9.40 1.65
N GLY A 185 19.45 8.21 1.10
CA GLY A 185 20.01 7.78 -0.18
C GLY A 185 19.14 8.20 -1.35
N CYS A 186 19.58 9.21 -2.08
CA CYS A 186 19.05 9.67 -3.37
C CYS A 186 20.08 9.43 -4.49
N ASP A 187 20.92 8.40 -4.33
CA ASP A 187 22.14 8.13 -5.11
C ASP A 187 21.93 7.18 -6.29
N GLY A 188 20.68 7.04 -6.74
CA GLY A 188 20.29 6.40 -7.99
C GLY A 188 20.20 4.87 -7.95
N ALA A 189 19.97 4.26 -9.11
CA ALA A 189 19.72 2.81 -9.26
C ALA A 189 20.79 1.91 -8.61
N ARG A 190 22.04 2.38 -8.60
CA ARG A 190 23.20 1.68 -8.00
C ARG A 190 23.51 2.17 -6.58
N SER A 191 22.49 2.60 -5.85
CA SER A 191 22.58 3.16 -4.50
C SER A 191 23.53 2.35 -3.61
N LYS A 192 24.48 3.06 -3.02
CA LYS A 192 25.38 2.53 -1.98
C LYS A 192 24.74 2.66 -0.60
N VAL A 193 23.90 3.67 -0.38
CA VAL A 193 23.17 3.85 0.88
C VAL A 193 22.19 2.70 1.11
N ARG A 194 21.50 2.23 0.05
CA ARG A 194 20.58 1.09 0.13
C ARG A 194 21.19 -0.17 0.75
N ASN A 195 22.49 -0.40 0.55
CA ASN A 195 23.18 -1.58 1.11
C ASN A 195 23.26 -1.58 2.63
N PHE A 196 22.95 -0.45 3.29
CA PHE A 196 22.93 -0.30 4.73
C PHE A 196 21.52 -0.40 5.32
N ILE A 197 20.50 -0.65 4.50
CA ILE A 197 19.14 -0.97 4.96
C ILE A 197 18.95 -2.49 4.85
N PRO A 198 18.62 -3.19 5.95
CA PRO A 198 18.34 -4.62 5.93
C PRO A 198 17.24 -4.98 4.92
N ASP A 199 17.44 -6.05 4.16
CA ASP A 199 16.50 -6.56 3.15
C ASP A 199 16.05 -5.55 2.08
N ALA A 200 16.80 -4.46 1.83
CA ALA A 200 16.44 -3.44 0.83
C ALA A 200 16.92 -3.75 -0.59
N TYR A 201 17.03 -5.03 -0.99
CA TYR A 201 17.40 -5.36 -2.37
C TYR A 201 16.26 -5.04 -3.35
N LEU A 202 16.63 -4.79 -4.61
CA LEU A 202 15.69 -4.51 -5.69
C LEU A 202 15.06 -5.81 -6.19
N GLU A 203 13.74 -5.95 -6.04
CA GLU A 203 12.91 -7.05 -6.57
C GLU A 203 12.26 -6.64 -7.90
N GLY A 204 12.25 -7.53 -8.88
CA GLY A 204 11.66 -7.32 -10.21
C GLY A 204 12.58 -7.69 -11.37
N ASP A 205 12.06 -7.66 -12.59
CA ASP A 205 12.71 -8.19 -13.78
C ASP A 205 13.56 -7.14 -14.53
N ILE A 206 14.54 -7.64 -15.28
CA ILE A 206 15.19 -6.87 -16.36
C ILE A 206 14.70 -7.47 -17.66
N THR A 207 14.02 -6.67 -18.48
CA THR A 207 13.68 -7.10 -19.83
C THR A 207 14.88 -6.92 -20.76
N ASN A 208 14.92 -7.68 -21.85
CA ASN A 208 15.97 -7.58 -22.85
C ASN A 208 15.74 -6.42 -23.85
N GLU A 209 14.66 -5.65 -23.69
CA GLU A 209 14.34 -4.51 -24.53
C GLU A 209 15.36 -3.39 -24.32
N SER A 210 16.00 -2.97 -25.42
CA SER A 210 17.04 -1.96 -25.42
C SER A 210 16.64 -0.81 -26.33
N TRP A 211 16.73 0.41 -25.80
CA TRP A 211 16.41 1.64 -26.48
C TRP A 211 17.64 2.53 -26.53
N ALA A 212 17.99 3.02 -27.71
CA ALA A 212 18.95 4.11 -27.82
C ALA A 212 18.23 5.45 -27.72
N VAL A 213 18.89 6.45 -27.13
CA VAL A 213 18.36 7.80 -27.00
C VAL A 213 19.34 8.77 -27.65
N LEU A 214 18.81 9.62 -28.52
CA LEU A 214 19.56 10.67 -29.23
C LEU A 214 18.92 12.02 -28.94
N ASP A 215 19.71 12.97 -28.44
CA ASP A 215 19.32 14.39 -28.34
C ASP A 215 20.11 15.20 -29.35
N GLY A 216 19.42 15.98 -30.17
CA GLY A 216 20.09 16.85 -31.13
C GLY A 216 19.13 17.73 -31.92
N VAL A 217 19.69 18.63 -32.71
CA VAL A 217 18.91 19.46 -33.64
C VAL A 217 18.80 18.72 -34.98
N ILE A 218 17.58 18.46 -35.42
CA ILE A 218 17.27 17.69 -36.63
C ILE A 218 16.60 18.62 -37.66
N ASP A 219 17.21 18.76 -38.84
CA ASP A 219 16.53 19.27 -40.02
C ASP A 219 15.69 18.14 -40.63
N THR A 220 14.38 18.35 -40.72
CA THR A 220 13.43 17.36 -41.22
C THR A 220 12.24 18.03 -41.89
N ASP A 221 11.61 17.32 -42.82
CA ASP A 221 10.31 17.62 -43.42
C ASP A 221 9.15 16.86 -42.75
N PHE A 222 9.42 16.15 -41.63
CA PHE A 222 8.39 15.48 -40.84
C PHE A 222 7.40 16.48 -40.22
N PRO A 223 6.09 16.39 -40.50
CA PRO A 223 5.15 17.47 -40.19
C PRO A 223 4.76 17.58 -38.72
N ASP A 224 4.95 16.54 -37.91
CA ASP A 224 4.53 16.50 -36.50
C ASP A 224 5.71 16.65 -35.52
N LEU A 225 6.77 17.37 -35.93
CA LEU A 225 8.03 17.48 -35.19
C LEU A 225 7.94 18.11 -33.78
N TRP A 226 6.85 18.83 -33.48
CA TRP A 226 6.57 19.50 -32.20
C TRP A 226 5.51 18.81 -31.34
N SER A 227 5.07 17.61 -31.74
CA SER A 227 4.18 16.76 -30.94
C SER A 227 4.96 15.64 -30.26
N LYS A 228 4.40 15.01 -29.23
CA LYS A 228 4.89 13.70 -28.76
C LYS A 228 4.46 12.66 -29.80
N VAL A 229 5.39 12.02 -30.49
CA VAL A 229 5.04 11.11 -31.59
C VAL A 229 5.47 9.68 -31.29
N ILE A 230 4.56 8.75 -31.52
CA ILE A 230 4.84 7.32 -31.53
C ILE A 230 4.82 6.86 -32.98
N VAL A 231 5.95 6.33 -33.43
CA VAL A 231 6.17 5.84 -34.79
C VAL A 231 6.35 4.33 -34.73
N ARG A 232 5.58 3.59 -35.51
CA ARG A 232 5.75 2.15 -35.71
C ARG A 232 6.13 1.88 -37.16
N SER A 233 7.39 1.50 -37.37
CA SER A 233 7.88 1.10 -38.69
C SER A 233 7.86 -0.42 -38.83
N HIS A 234 7.21 -0.91 -39.90
CA HIS A 234 7.18 -2.34 -40.21
C HIS A 234 8.57 -2.93 -40.56
N THR A 235 9.57 -2.10 -40.84
CA THR A 235 10.91 -2.54 -41.28
C THR A 235 12.00 -2.44 -40.22
N VAL A 236 11.91 -1.48 -39.27
CA VAL A 236 13.05 -1.12 -38.41
C VAL A 236 12.68 -0.99 -36.92
N GLY A 237 11.42 -1.20 -36.55
CA GLY A 237 10.93 -1.09 -35.17
C GLY A 237 10.33 0.28 -34.85
N SER A 238 10.27 0.61 -33.56
CA SER A 238 9.53 1.77 -33.07
C SER A 238 10.42 2.96 -32.72
N ILE A 239 9.85 4.17 -32.84
CA ILE A 239 10.46 5.42 -32.37
C ILE A 239 9.48 6.17 -31.48
N LEU A 240 9.97 6.68 -30.35
CA LEU A 240 9.30 7.73 -29.59
C LEU A 240 10.03 9.05 -29.81
N TRP A 241 9.32 10.01 -30.40
CA TRP A 241 9.79 11.35 -30.73
C TRP A 241 9.32 12.34 -29.67
N ILE A 242 10.25 13.05 -29.06
CA ILE A 242 10.00 14.02 -27.99
C ILE A 242 10.64 15.36 -28.39
N PRO A 243 9.85 16.41 -28.66
CA PRO A 243 10.41 17.74 -28.89
C PRO A 243 10.99 18.32 -27.61
N ARG A 244 12.06 19.08 -27.73
CA ARG A 244 12.80 19.65 -26.61
C ARG A 244 13.04 21.15 -26.79
N GLU A 245 13.44 21.80 -25.72
CA GLU A 245 13.90 23.18 -25.73
C GLU A 245 15.04 23.41 -26.74
N ARG A 246 15.30 24.68 -27.09
CA ARG A 246 16.40 25.07 -28.00
C ARG A 246 16.33 24.42 -29.39
N ASN A 247 15.12 24.12 -29.87
CA ASN A 247 14.88 23.46 -31.16
C ASN A 247 15.51 22.05 -31.25
N MET A 248 15.73 21.40 -30.10
CA MET A 248 16.21 20.03 -30.05
C MET A 248 15.05 19.04 -30.19
N THR A 249 15.40 17.81 -30.55
CA THR A 249 14.53 16.65 -30.53
C THR A 249 15.25 15.52 -29.82
N ARG A 250 14.55 14.85 -28.92
CA ARG A 250 14.93 13.57 -28.35
C ARG A 250 14.24 12.44 -29.09
N LEU A 251 15.02 11.47 -29.57
CA LEU A 251 14.50 10.24 -30.19
C LEU A 251 14.88 9.05 -29.32
N TYR A 252 13.87 8.30 -28.88
CA TYR A 252 14.07 6.93 -28.41
C TYR A 252 13.90 6.01 -29.61
N VAL A 253 14.94 5.26 -29.94
CA VAL A 253 14.99 4.35 -31.08
C VAL A 253 15.14 2.93 -30.56
N GLU A 254 14.19 2.08 -30.89
CA GLU A 254 14.19 0.66 -30.52
C GLU A 254 15.34 -0.08 -31.21
N LEU A 255 16.12 -0.86 -30.46
CA LEU A 255 17.29 -1.58 -30.98
C LEU A 255 17.02 -3.06 -31.21
N SER A 256 16.27 -3.72 -30.33
CA SER A 256 15.95 -5.13 -30.43
C SER A 256 14.80 -5.38 -31.43
N PRO A 257 14.97 -6.28 -32.41
CA PRO A 257 13.82 -6.79 -33.16
C PRO A 257 12.97 -7.69 -32.24
N THR A 258 11.74 -7.95 -32.66
CA THR A 258 10.69 -8.75 -32.02
C THR A 258 11.06 -10.19 -31.60
N ASP A 259 12.31 -10.61 -31.73
CA ASP A 259 12.81 -11.94 -31.36
C ASP A 259 14.09 -11.84 -30.53
N SER A 260 13.94 -11.89 -29.20
CA SER A 260 14.83 -12.44 -28.14
C SER A 260 16.37 -12.25 -28.14
N GLU A 261 17.01 -11.68 -29.17
CA GLU A 261 18.46 -11.53 -29.26
C GLU A 261 18.93 -10.18 -28.68
N LYS A 262 19.92 -10.22 -27.77
CA LYS A 262 20.60 -9.02 -27.29
C LYS A 262 21.48 -8.46 -28.40
N VAL A 263 21.20 -7.23 -28.84
CA VAL A 263 22.13 -6.46 -29.67
C VAL A 263 23.43 -6.26 -28.88
N ASP A 264 24.56 -6.64 -29.45
CA ASP A 264 25.87 -6.40 -28.83
C ASP A 264 26.05 -4.89 -28.60
N LYS A 265 26.31 -4.51 -27.34
CA LYS A 265 26.54 -3.11 -26.93
C LYS A 265 27.68 -2.44 -27.70
N SER A 266 28.64 -3.22 -28.21
CA SER A 266 29.75 -2.72 -29.01
C SER A 266 29.30 -2.20 -30.40
N MET A 267 28.14 -2.66 -30.91
CA MET A 267 27.60 -2.27 -32.21
C MET A 267 26.66 -1.06 -32.16
N VAL A 268 26.21 -0.66 -30.95
CA VAL A 268 25.26 0.44 -30.75
C VAL A 268 26.01 1.78 -30.74
N THR A 269 26.41 2.24 -31.93
CA THR A 269 27.05 3.55 -32.15
C THR A 269 26.02 4.64 -32.48
N THR A 270 26.40 5.90 -32.32
CA THR A 270 25.54 7.05 -32.66
C THR A 270 25.11 7.00 -34.13
N GLU A 271 26.03 6.73 -35.05
CA GLU A 271 25.78 6.62 -36.49
C GLU A 271 24.81 5.49 -36.83
N TYR A 272 24.96 4.32 -36.20
CA TYR A 272 24.06 3.18 -36.37
C TYR A 272 22.62 3.55 -36.00
N VAL A 273 22.43 4.20 -34.85
CA VAL A 273 21.11 4.60 -34.37
C VAL A 273 20.50 5.68 -35.25
N MET A 274 21.29 6.66 -35.70
CA MET A 274 20.85 7.66 -36.67
C MET A 274 20.40 7.02 -38.00
N GLN A 275 21.12 6.00 -38.48
CA GLN A 275 20.74 5.27 -39.69
C GLN A 275 19.43 4.51 -39.52
N ARG A 276 19.24 3.83 -38.39
CA ARG A 276 17.96 3.19 -38.06
C ARG A 276 16.81 4.20 -37.98
N ALA A 277 17.03 5.34 -37.33
CA ALA A 277 16.03 6.39 -37.25
C ALA A 277 15.62 6.92 -38.62
N ARG A 278 16.58 7.17 -39.54
CA ARG A 278 16.27 7.54 -40.93
C ARG A 278 15.42 6.48 -41.63
N ALA A 279 15.78 5.21 -41.48
CA ALA A 279 15.08 4.12 -42.13
C ALA A 279 13.64 3.94 -41.58
N ALA A 280 13.44 4.06 -40.27
CA ALA A 280 12.12 4.01 -39.65
C ALA A 280 11.21 5.19 -40.03
N MET A 281 11.80 6.37 -40.28
CA MET A 281 11.06 7.59 -40.60
C MET A 281 10.82 7.82 -42.10
N HIS A 282 11.31 6.96 -42.99
CA HIS A 282 11.09 7.09 -44.42
C HIS A 282 9.58 7.16 -44.78
N PRO A 283 9.12 8.08 -45.63
CA PRO A 283 9.89 8.90 -46.59
C PRO A 283 10.44 10.23 -46.05
N TYR A 284 10.25 10.55 -44.77
CA TYR A 284 10.70 11.83 -44.22
C TYR A 284 12.23 11.85 -44.04
N SER A 285 12.83 12.99 -44.37
CA SER A 285 14.26 13.26 -44.28
C SER A 285 14.66 13.60 -42.84
N LEU A 286 15.72 12.98 -42.32
CA LEU A 286 16.30 13.32 -41.01
C LEU A 286 17.79 13.64 -41.17
N LYS A 287 18.15 14.92 -40.99
CA LYS A 287 19.53 15.41 -41.02
C LYS A 287 19.88 16.11 -39.71
N TRP A 288 20.68 15.44 -38.88
CA TRP A 288 21.20 16.04 -37.65
C TRP A 288 22.20 17.15 -37.98
N ARG A 289 21.99 18.34 -37.41
CA ARG A 289 22.98 19.41 -37.36
C ARG A 289 23.97 19.20 -36.24
N THR A 290 23.46 18.75 -35.09
CA THR A 290 24.21 18.47 -33.88
C THR A 290 23.65 17.23 -33.20
N VAL A 291 24.51 16.51 -32.49
CA VAL A 291 24.12 15.49 -31.50
C VAL A 291 24.73 15.94 -30.19
N GLU A 292 23.89 16.35 -29.25
CA GLU A 292 24.33 16.82 -27.93
C GLU A 292 24.53 15.66 -26.97
N TRP A 293 23.71 14.62 -27.08
CA TRP A 293 23.79 13.46 -26.20
C TRP A 293 23.35 12.17 -26.87
N PHE A 294 24.00 11.08 -26.49
CA PHE A 294 23.69 9.72 -26.89
C PHE A 294 23.80 8.79 -25.68
N GLY A 295 22.81 7.91 -25.52
CA GLY A 295 22.83 6.88 -24.49
C GLY A 295 22.08 5.63 -24.88
N ASN A 296 22.42 4.53 -24.23
CA ASN A 296 21.69 3.26 -24.35
C ASN A 296 20.97 2.95 -23.02
N TYR A 297 19.65 2.81 -23.09
CA TYR A 297 18.78 2.43 -22.00
C TYR A 297 18.40 0.97 -22.12
N VAL A 298 18.64 0.22 -21.04
CA VAL A 298 18.09 -1.13 -20.86
C VAL A 298 16.93 -0.98 -19.87
N VAL A 299 15.77 -1.50 -20.24
CA VAL A 299 14.57 -1.41 -19.41
C VAL A 299 14.73 -2.37 -18.22
N GLY A 300 14.54 -1.85 -17.00
CA GLY A 300 14.55 -2.64 -15.77
C GLY A 300 13.47 -2.12 -14.84
N GLN A 301 12.59 -3.01 -14.41
CA GLN A 301 11.41 -2.73 -13.59
C GLN A 301 11.63 -3.36 -12.23
N ARG A 302 12.08 -2.57 -11.24
CA ARG A 302 12.44 -3.06 -9.92
C ARG A 302 12.03 -2.13 -8.79
N VAL A 303 11.53 -2.67 -7.68
CA VAL A 303 11.27 -1.92 -6.44
C VAL A 303 12.11 -2.50 -5.31
N ALA A 304 12.64 -1.64 -4.45
CA ALA A 304 13.33 -2.06 -3.22
C ALA A 304 12.30 -2.60 -2.23
N ARG A 305 12.58 -3.76 -1.66
CA ARG A 305 11.69 -4.40 -0.69
C ARG A 305 11.58 -3.60 0.63
N GLN A 306 12.55 -2.74 0.94
CA GLN A 306 12.49 -1.80 2.05
C GLN A 306 12.95 -0.41 1.62
N PHE A 307 12.21 0.62 2.04
CA PHE A 307 12.51 2.03 1.75
C PHE A 307 13.19 2.74 2.92
N MET A 308 13.23 2.11 4.09
CA MET A 308 13.81 2.68 5.30
C MET A 308 14.29 1.62 6.29
N ASP A 309 15.19 2.04 7.16
CA ASP A 309 15.53 1.39 8.43
C ASP A 309 15.18 2.36 9.57
N PRO A 310 14.16 2.09 10.39
CA PRO A 310 13.77 2.97 11.50
C PRO A 310 14.82 3.04 12.63
N ASP A 311 15.58 1.97 12.86
CA ASP A 311 16.52 1.86 13.97
C ASP A 311 17.80 2.65 13.69
N MET A 312 18.25 2.58 12.44
CA MET A 312 19.38 3.34 11.91
C MET A 312 18.97 4.72 11.37
N ARG A 313 17.68 5.00 11.20
CA ARG A 313 17.12 6.24 10.61
C ARG A 313 17.67 6.51 9.20
N ILE A 314 17.78 5.45 8.41
CA ILE A 314 18.23 5.49 7.02
C ILE A 314 17.01 5.38 6.10
N PHE A 315 16.95 6.19 5.05
CA PHE A 315 15.89 6.16 4.04
C PHE A 315 16.50 6.10 2.64
N ILE A 316 15.75 5.61 1.67
CA ILE A 316 16.07 5.72 0.23
C ILE A 316 14.89 6.31 -0.52
N ALA A 317 15.16 7.11 -1.56
CA ALA A 317 14.15 7.77 -2.38
C ALA A 317 14.53 7.79 -3.86
N GLY A 318 13.52 7.82 -4.74
CA GLY A 318 13.68 7.80 -6.19
C GLY A 318 14.34 6.53 -6.71
N ASP A 319 15.22 6.66 -7.70
CA ASP A 319 15.93 5.54 -8.34
C ASP A 319 16.65 4.60 -7.35
N ALA A 320 16.98 5.06 -6.14
CA ALA A 320 17.52 4.19 -5.10
C ALA A 320 16.48 3.17 -4.60
N GLY A 321 15.21 3.55 -4.53
CA GLY A 321 14.09 2.72 -4.09
C GLY A 321 13.31 2.05 -5.22
N HIS A 322 13.30 2.58 -6.45
CA HIS A 322 12.58 1.95 -7.57
C HIS A 322 13.15 2.35 -8.93
N CYS A 323 13.11 1.48 -9.92
CA CYS A 323 13.58 1.70 -11.28
C CYS A 323 12.50 1.19 -12.24
N HIS A 324 12.26 1.89 -13.34
CA HIS A 324 11.27 1.50 -14.35
C HIS A 324 11.67 2.05 -15.74
N SER A 325 10.89 1.77 -16.78
CA SER A 325 11.20 2.24 -18.14
C SER A 325 11.15 3.77 -18.27
N ALA A 326 11.80 4.29 -19.31
CA ALA A 326 11.75 5.73 -19.64
C ALA A 326 10.49 6.12 -20.43
N LEU A 327 9.69 5.16 -20.92
CA LEU A 327 8.65 5.39 -21.94
C LEU A 327 7.49 6.25 -21.41
N ALA A 328 7.16 6.13 -20.13
CA ALA A 328 6.10 6.90 -19.49
C ALA A 328 6.59 8.23 -18.84
N ALA A 329 7.88 8.56 -18.97
CA ALA A 329 8.51 9.75 -18.36
C ALA A 329 8.24 9.91 -16.84
N GLN A 330 8.20 8.80 -16.09
CA GLN A 330 7.85 8.83 -14.66
C GLN A 330 9.04 9.03 -13.71
N GLY A 331 10.28 8.76 -14.15
CA GLY A 331 11.41 8.51 -13.23
C GLY A 331 11.70 9.68 -12.31
N ALA A 332 12.03 10.84 -12.90
CA ALA A 332 12.29 12.05 -12.14
C ALA A 332 11.05 12.55 -11.38
N ASN A 333 9.85 12.39 -11.94
CA ASN A 333 8.60 12.84 -11.34
C ASN A 333 8.32 12.09 -10.03
N THR A 334 8.19 10.75 -10.10
CA THR A 334 7.95 9.91 -8.92
C THR A 334 9.05 10.07 -7.88
N SER A 335 10.31 10.14 -8.33
CA SER A 335 11.47 10.34 -7.47
C SER A 335 11.44 11.64 -6.66
N MET A 336 10.96 12.74 -7.26
CA MET A 336 10.77 14.00 -6.55
C MET A 336 9.61 13.91 -5.55
N HIS A 337 8.52 13.23 -5.91
CA HIS A 337 7.36 13.07 -5.03
C HIS A 337 7.63 12.17 -3.82
N ASP A 338 8.54 11.20 -3.93
CA ASP A 338 9.03 10.45 -2.76
C ASP A 338 9.69 11.38 -1.75
N SER A 339 10.64 12.18 -2.22
CA SER A 339 11.35 13.16 -1.42
C SER A 339 10.43 14.22 -0.83
N PHE A 340 9.47 14.70 -1.61
CA PHE A 340 8.50 15.69 -1.16
C PHE A 340 7.59 15.13 -0.05
N ASN A 341 7.15 13.87 -0.18
CA ASN A 341 6.41 13.16 0.86
C ASN A 341 7.22 12.96 2.15
N LEU A 342 8.51 12.64 2.03
CA LEU A 342 9.38 12.45 3.19
C LEU A 342 9.74 13.77 3.89
N ALA A 343 9.96 14.85 3.14
CA ALA A 343 10.48 16.12 3.66
C ALA A 343 9.62 16.73 4.78
N TRP A 344 8.30 16.79 4.59
CA TRP A 344 7.42 17.38 5.60
C TRP A 344 7.29 16.50 6.85
N LYS A 345 7.39 15.17 6.70
CA LYS A 345 7.36 14.24 7.83
C LYS A 345 8.62 14.38 8.68
N LEU A 346 9.79 14.45 8.02
CA LEU A 346 11.06 14.75 8.68
C LEU A 346 11.01 16.10 9.39
N ASN A 347 10.48 17.14 8.74
CA ASN A 347 10.33 18.45 9.35
C ASN A 347 9.57 18.39 10.69
N LEU A 348 8.41 17.73 10.74
CA LEU A 348 7.62 17.65 11.97
C LEU A 348 8.32 16.81 13.05
N VAL A 349 8.96 15.71 12.69
CA VAL A 349 9.65 14.83 13.66
C VAL A 349 10.92 15.48 14.21
N ILE A 350 11.75 16.09 13.36
CA ILE A 350 12.99 16.79 13.78
C ILE A 350 12.67 17.95 14.72
N ARG A 351 11.56 18.65 14.48
CA ARG A 351 11.06 19.74 15.32
C ARG A 351 10.45 19.29 16.66
N GLY A 352 10.34 17.98 16.88
CA GLY A 352 9.64 17.42 18.04
C GLY A 352 8.13 17.64 18.02
N LEU A 353 7.55 17.95 16.86
CA LEU A 353 6.11 18.20 16.70
C LEU A 353 5.32 16.93 16.40
N ALA A 354 5.95 15.85 15.94
CA ALA A 354 5.28 14.59 15.66
C ALA A 354 6.07 13.39 16.21
N HIS A 355 5.37 12.31 16.53
CA HIS A 355 6.00 11.07 16.96
C HIS A 355 6.84 10.43 15.83
N PRO A 356 8.00 9.80 16.10
CA PRO A 356 8.84 9.18 15.07
C PRO A 356 8.13 8.12 14.21
N SER A 357 7.06 7.49 14.72
CA SER A 357 6.24 6.55 13.94
C SER A 357 5.61 7.19 12.70
N LEU A 358 5.47 8.51 12.64
CA LEU A 358 5.04 9.24 11.43
C LEU A 358 5.93 8.89 10.23
N LEU A 359 7.23 8.70 10.43
CA LEU A 359 8.18 8.38 9.35
C LEU A 359 7.90 7.03 8.69
N SER A 360 7.28 6.08 9.40
CA SER A 360 6.92 4.77 8.82
C SER A 360 5.89 4.90 7.69
N THR A 361 5.08 5.96 7.70
CA THR A 361 4.11 6.23 6.64
C THR A 361 4.78 6.55 5.30
N TYR A 362 6.04 7.00 5.28
CA TYR A 362 6.78 7.22 4.05
C TYR A 362 6.92 5.91 3.25
N ALA A 363 7.42 4.85 3.89
CA ALA A 363 7.59 3.56 3.24
C ALA A 363 6.23 2.99 2.81
N ALA A 364 5.24 3.01 3.71
CA ALA A 364 3.90 2.49 3.43
C ALA A 364 3.23 3.16 2.22
N GLU A 365 3.37 4.48 2.10
CA GLU A 365 2.78 5.26 1.01
C GLU A 365 3.58 5.10 -0.28
N ARG A 366 4.89 5.39 -0.25
CA ARG A 366 5.71 5.54 -1.46
C ARG A 366 6.12 4.22 -2.07
N GLN A 367 6.29 3.17 -1.28
CA GLN A 367 6.55 1.84 -1.81
C GLN A 367 5.34 1.29 -2.56
N LYS A 368 4.12 1.52 -2.05
CA LYS A 368 2.89 1.17 -2.78
C LYS A 368 2.85 1.87 -4.13
N ILE A 369 3.10 3.18 -4.18
CA ILE A 369 3.08 3.93 -5.44
C ILE A 369 4.17 3.45 -6.39
N ALA A 370 5.35 3.07 -5.88
CA ALA A 370 6.39 2.45 -6.69
C ALA A 370 5.91 1.12 -7.31
N TYR A 371 5.25 0.25 -6.54
CA TYR A 371 4.68 -0.99 -7.10
C TYR A 371 3.57 -0.74 -8.11
N ASP A 372 2.65 0.20 -7.82
CA ASP A 372 1.60 0.60 -8.76
C ASP A 372 2.21 1.10 -10.09
N LEU A 373 3.28 1.89 -10.00
CA LEU A 373 4.03 2.39 -11.15
C LEU A 373 4.69 1.28 -11.96
N ILE A 374 5.31 0.29 -11.29
CA ILE A 374 5.92 -0.84 -11.98
C ILE A 374 4.89 -1.70 -12.70
N ASN A 375 3.76 -1.97 -12.04
CA ASN A 375 2.67 -2.74 -12.65
C ASN A 375 2.16 -2.01 -13.90
N PHE A 376 1.91 -0.70 -13.79
CA PHE A 376 1.54 0.14 -14.92
C PHE A 376 2.60 0.11 -16.03
N ASP A 377 3.88 0.33 -15.71
CA ASP A 377 4.98 0.36 -16.69
C ASP A 377 5.12 -0.98 -17.43
N THR A 378 4.88 -2.09 -16.74
CA THR A 378 4.89 -3.44 -17.31
C THR A 378 3.76 -3.60 -18.33
N GLU A 379 2.54 -3.19 -17.99
CA GLU A 379 1.39 -3.19 -18.90
C GLU A 379 1.60 -2.23 -20.08
N HIS A 380 2.17 -1.05 -19.81
CA HIS A 380 2.41 -0.02 -20.80
C HIS A 380 3.44 -0.47 -21.85
N CYS A 381 4.56 -1.08 -21.41
CA CYS A 381 5.54 -1.68 -22.32
C CYS A 381 4.89 -2.78 -23.17
N LYS A 382 4.10 -3.68 -22.57
CA LYS A 382 3.36 -4.74 -23.30
C LYS A 382 2.39 -4.14 -24.33
N ALA A 383 1.63 -3.10 -23.99
CA ALA A 383 0.70 -2.44 -24.90
C ALA A 383 1.42 -1.74 -26.08
N PHE A 384 2.62 -1.21 -25.82
CA PHE A 384 3.50 -0.66 -26.84
C PHE A 384 3.86 -1.73 -27.89
N SER A 385 4.14 -2.96 -27.47
CA SER A 385 4.47 -4.07 -28.37
C SER A 385 3.26 -4.65 -29.12
N VAL A 386 2.04 -4.58 -28.57
CA VAL A 386 0.83 -5.21 -29.15
C VAL A 386 0.20 -4.40 -30.30
N GLY A 387 -0.07 -3.09 -30.13
CA GLY A 387 -0.86 -2.36 -31.12
C GLY A 387 -1.29 -0.96 -30.70
N ASP A 388 -1.57 -0.07 -31.66
CA ASP A 388 -2.02 1.31 -31.39
C ASP A 388 -3.33 1.37 -30.59
N ILE A 389 -4.25 0.43 -30.84
CA ILE A 389 -5.54 0.35 -30.11
C ILE A 389 -5.31 -0.03 -28.64
N ALA A 390 -4.46 -1.02 -28.38
CA ALA A 390 -4.13 -1.44 -27.03
C ALA A 390 -3.39 -0.34 -26.26
N LEU A 391 -2.50 0.39 -26.94
CA LEU A 391 -1.77 1.51 -26.36
C LEU A 391 -2.69 2.70 -26.06
N ALA A 392 -3.61 3.04 -26.97
CA ALA A 392 -4.58 4.10 -26.76
C ALA A 392 -5.52 3.78 -25.58
N LYS A 393 -6.01 2.55 -25.49
CA LYS A 393 -6.85 2.11 -24.36
C LYS A 393 -6.09 2.11 -23.04
N ASN A 394 -4.88 1.53 -23.01
CA ASN A 394 -4.03 1.55 -21.81
C ASN A 394 -3.72 2.99 -21.36
N PHE A 395 -3.52 3.91 -22.31
CA PHE A 395 -3.34 5.32 -22.02
C PHE A 395 -4.61 5.93 -21.43
N GLU A 396 -5.77 5.74 -22.03
CA GLU A 396 -7.06 6.22 -21.52
C GLU A 396 -7.35 5.73 -20.09
N ASP A 397 -7.12 4.45 -19.82
CA ASP A 397 -7.36 3.81 -18.51
C ASP A 397 -6.40 4.33 -17.42
N ASN A 398 -5.18 4.75 -17.79
CA ASN A 398 -4.11 5.08 -16.83
C ASN A 398 -3.63 6.54 -16.88
N ILE A 399 -4.15 7.39 -17.78
CA ILE A 399 -3.60 8.73 -18.03
C ILE A 399 -3.61 9.61 -16.78
N ARG A 400 -4.61 9.42 -15.92
CA ARG A 400 -4.68 10.12 -14.64
C ARG A 400 -3.50 9.74 -13.74
N PHE A 401 -3.15 8.46 -13.65
CA PHE A 401 -1.97 8.00 -12.91
C PHE A 401 -0.67 8.52 -13.54
N ILE A 402 -0.51 8.44 -14.86
CA ILE A 402 0.67 8.93 -15.61
C ILE A 402 0.89 10.42 -15.37
N SER A 403 -0.17 11.22 -15.31
CA SER A 403 -0.07 12.66 -15.04
C SER A 403 0.44 12.99 -13.62
N GLY A 404 0.49 11.99 -12.74
CA GLY A 404 0.78 12.10 -11.31
C GLY A 404 -0.46 12.44 -10.46
N LEU A 405 -1.56 12.92 -11.07
CA LEU A 405 -2.77 13.32 -10.36
C LEU A 405 -3.63 12.14 -9.88
N GLY A 406 -3.46 10.95 -10.47
CA GLY A 406 -4.18 9.72 -10.13
C GLY A 406 -3.52 8.88 -9.04
N THR A 407 -2.53 9.44 -8.35
CA THR A 407 -1.88 8.74 -7.24
C THR A 407 -2.78 8.76 -6.01
N GLU A 408 -3.06 7.59 -5.43
CA GLU A 408 -3.92 7.45 -4.25
C GLU A 408 -3.25 6.64 -3.14
N TYR A 409 -3.25 7.20 -1.92
CA TYR A 409 -2.76 6.54 -0.73
C TYR A 409 -3.82 5.67 -0.06
N SER A 410 -3.39 4.50 0.43
CA SER A 410 -4.22 3.62 1.24
C SER A 410 -4.60 4.27 2.58
N PRO A 411 -5.68 3.80 3.23
CA PRO A 411 -6.03 4.21 4.59
C PRO A 411 -4.86 4.04 5.57
N SER A 412 -4.66 5.05 6.41
CA SER A 412 -3.59 5.09 7.41
C SER A 412 -3.89 6.15 8.48
N ILE A 413 -2.96 6.37 9.42
CA ILE A 413 -3.07 7.48 10.38
C ILE A 413 -3.16 8.87 9.71
N LEU A 414 -2.66 9.01 8.47
CA LEU A 414 -2.72 10.25 7.69
C LEU A 414 -3.88 10.29 6.70
N THR A 415 -4.52 9.15 6.43
CA THR A 415 -5.57 8.96 5.42
C THR A 415 -6.75 8.24 6.05
N GLN A 416 -7.74 8.99 6.56
CA GLN A 416 -8.85 8.46 7.34
C GLN A 416 -10.14 8.39 6.50
N ASN A 417 -10.56 7.17 6.15
CA ASN A 417 -11.80 6.89 5.43
C ASN A 417 -12.91 6.53 6.43
N LEU A 418 -13.58 7.55 6.99
CA LEU A 418 -14.54 7.35 8.09
C LEU A 418 -15.98 7.05 7.63
N ARG A 419 -16.34 7.31 6.35
CA ARG A 419 -17.66 6.96 5.77
C ARG A 419 -17.59 6.70 4.26
N PRO A 420 -18.52 5.90 3.68
CA PRO A 420 -18.73 5.84 2.24
C PRO A 420 -19.36 7.16 1.76
N TYR A 421 -18.57 8.04 1.17
CA TYR A 421 -19.04 9.35 0.71
C TYR A 421 -19.57 9.32 -0.72
N LEU A 422 -20.56 10.18 -0.99
CA LEU A 422 -21.00 10.56 -2.35
C LEU A 422 -20.13 11.68 -2.95
N SER A 423 -18.99 12.02 -2.34
CA SER A 423 -18.07 13.06 -2.79
C SER A 423 -17.15 12.54 -3.91
N GLN A 424 -16.83 13.39 -4.90
CA GLN A 424 -15.85 13.04 -5.94
C GLN A 424 -14.42 12.98 -5.38
N LEU A 425 -14.12 13.80 -4.36
CA LEU A 425 -12.86 13.81 -3.63
C LEU A 425 -12.91 12.84 -2.45
N ARG A 426 -11.89 11.99 -2.31
CA ARG A 426 -11.77 11.00 -1.23
C ARG A 426 -10.44 11.18 -0.47
N PRO A 427 -10.38 10.82 0.83
CA PRO A 427 -9.12 10.77 1.54
C PRO A 427 -8.14 9.85 0.82
N GLY A 428 -6.88 10.27 0.74
CA GLY A 428 -5.82 9.58 0.00
C GLY A 428 -5.63 10.09 -1.42
N MET A 429 -6.56 10.86 -1.97
CA MET A 429 -6.42 11.53 -3.27
C MET A 429 -5.75 12.90 -3.14
N LEU A 430 -5.26 13.43 -4.25
CA LEU A 430 -4.88 14.85 -4.36
C LEU A 430 -6.13 15.74 -4.45
N GLN A 431 -6.00 17.00 -4.05
CA GLN A 431 -7.04 18.03 -4.24
C GLN A 431 -7.49 18.09 -5.71
N LEU A 432 -8.79 18.24 -5.95
CA LEU A 432 -9.33 18.46 -7.30
C LEU A 432 -9.13 19.92 -7.71
N PRO A 433 -8.55 20.20 -8.89
CA PRO A 433 -8.39 21.55 -9.39
C PRO A 433 -9.73 22.30 -9.52
N ALA A 434 -9.79 23.51 -8.97
CA ALA A 434 -10.98 24.37 -9.00
C ALA A 434 -10.57 25.85 -9.01
N LYS A 435 -11.34 26.69 -9.71
CA LYS A 435 -11.18 28.14 -9.68
C LYS A 435 -12.17 28.79 -8.72
N VAL A 436 -11.65 29.70 -7.91
CA VAL A 436 -12.39 30.46 -6.91
C VAL A 436 -11.93 31.91 -6.94
N THR A 437 -12.76 32.82 -6.45
CA THR A 437 -12.36 34.22 -6.26
C THR A 437 -11.83 34.41 -4.84
N ARG A 438 -10.59 34.87 -4.67
CA ARG A 438 -10.07 35.24 -3.34
C ARG A 438 -10.79 36.50 -2.85
N TYR A 439 -11.39 36.43 -1.67
CA TYR A 439 -12.31 37.45 -1.16
C TYR A 439 -11.67 38.84 -1.06
N ILE A 440 -10.45 38.90 -0.51
CA ILE A 440 -9.82 40.16 -0.10
C ILE A 440 -9.44 41.08 -1.26
N ASP A 441 -9.09 40.52 -2.42
CA ASP A 441 -8.58 41.25 -3.58
C ASP A 441 -9.37 40.97 -4.87
N ALA A 442 -10.42 40.15 -4.80
CA ALA A 442 -11.22 39.69 -5.93
C ALA A 442 -10.41 38.93 -7.00
N ASN A 443 -9.24 38.40 -6.66
CA ASN A 443 -8.39 37.73 -7.63
C ASN A 443 -8.90 36.30 -7.92
N PRO A 444 -9.13 35.93 -9.20
CA PRO A 444 -9.36 34.54 -9.58
C PRO A 444 -8.10 33.70 -9.33
N VAL A 445 -8.25 32.61 -8.58
CA VAL A 445 -7.13 31.73 -8.23
C VAL A 445 -7.51 30.26 -8.39
N ASP A 446 -6.52 29.44 -8.72
CA ASP A 446 -6.62 28.00 -8.66
C ASP A 446 -6.40 27.57 -7.20
N ILE A 447 -7.45 27.12 -6.52
CA ILE A 447 -7.46 26.94 -5.05
C ILE A 447 -6.37 25.98 -4.56
N GLN A 448 -6.12 24.92 -5.31
CA GLN A 448 -5.11 23.92 -5.01
C GLN A 448 -3.67 24.44 -5.12
N LEU A 449 -3.46 25.59 -5.77
CA LEU A 449 -2.15 26.23 -5.97
C LEU A 449 -1.96 27.53 -5.18
N ASP A 450 -3.05 28.08 -4.63
CA ASP A 450 -3.02 29.43 -4.05
C ASP A 450 -2.19 29.50 -2.77
N ILE A 451 -2.41 28.53 -1.87
CA ILE A 451 -1.64 28.39 -0.63
C ILE A 451 -0.26 27.81 -0.95
N PRO A 452 0.84 28.54 -0.71
CA PRO A 452 2.20 28.05 -0.95
C PRO A 452 2.56 26.88 -0.04
N LEU A 453 3.49 26.04 -0.48
CA LEU A 453 3.94 24.88 0.29
C LEU A 453 4.96 25.27 1.36
N LEU A 454 4.48 25.45 2.59
CA LEU A 454 5.30 25.87 3.76
C LEU A 454 5.46 24.79 4.84
N GLY A 455 5.11 23.54 4.52
CA GLY A 455 5.14 22.41 5.46
C GLY A 455 3.92 22.31 6.39
N GLN A 456 2.88 23.10 6.12
CA GLN A 456 1.63 23.16 6.89
C GLN A 456 0.55 22.21 6.35
N PHE A 457 -0.26 21.65 7.24
CA PHE A 457 -1.58 21.14 6.88
C PHE A 457 -2.52 22.30 6.57
N LYS A 458 -3.51 22.07 5.72
CA LYS A 458 -4.57 23.03 5.41
C LYS A 458 -5.90 22.49 5.91
N LEU A 459 -6.63 23.31 6.65
CA LEU A 459 -7.98 23.00 7.14
C LEU A 459 -8.97 23.87 6.36
N TYR A 460 -9.67 23.27 5.40
CA TYR A 460 -10.66 23.95 4.57
C TYR A 460 -12.06 23.79 5.16
N PHE A 461 -12.74 24.92 5.37
CA PHE A 461 -14.16 24.99 5.69
C PHE A 461 -14.96 25.32 4.42
N PHE A 462 -15.82 24.40 3.99
CA PHE A 462 -16.74 24.55 2.87
C PHE A 462 -18.10 24.94 3.38
N VAL A 463 -18.51 26.17 3.07
CA VAL A 463 -19.65 26.85 3.70
C VAL A 463 -20.61 27.34 2.62
N PRO A 464 -21.59 26.53 2.20
CA PRO A 464 -22.58 26.95 1.20
C PRO A 464 -23.32 28.24 1.57
N ASN A 465 -23.67 28.43 2.85
CA ASN A 465 -24.31 29.65 3.36
C ASN A 465 -23.74 30.02 4.73
N ILE A 466 -23.10 31.20 4.83
CA ILE A 466 -22.45 31.67 6.07
C ILE A 466 -23.47 31.90 7.19
N ARG A 467 -24.64 32.48 6.90
CA ARG A 467 -25.63 32.81 7.94
C ARG A 467 -26.13 31.55 8.66
N HIS A 468 -26.37 30.49 7.90
CA HIS A 468 -26.89 29.22 8.44
C HIS A 468 -25.82 28.43 9.22
N THR A 469 -24.55 28.55 8.82
CA THR A 469 -23.44 27.79 9.39
C THR A 469 -22.61 28.57 10.42
N MET A 470 -22.93 29.85 10.67
CA MET A 470 -22.20 30.68 11.63
C MET A 470 -22.09 30.07 13.04
N PRO A 471 -23.11 29.39 13.61
CA PRO A 471 -22.98 28.72 14.90
C PRO A 471 -21.86 27.67 14.92
N PHE A 472 -21.78 26.86 13.85
CA PHE A 472 -20.71 25.87 13.66
C PHE A 472 -19.34 26.54 13.56
N LEU A 473 -19.20 27.54 12.68
CA LEU A 473 -17.94 28.25 12.47
C LEU A 473 -17.43 28.91 13.75
N THR A 474 -18.33 29.53 14.52
CA THR A 474 -18.00 30.19 15.79
C THR A 474 -17.45 29.16 16.79
N THR A 475 -18.19 28.08 17.02
CA THR A 475 -17.80 27.02 17.96
C THR A 475 -16.44 26.42 17.61
N VAL A 476 -16.26 25.99 16.35
CA VAL A 476 -15.02 25.35 15.89
C VAL A 476 -13.83 26.32 15.96
N CYS A 477 -13.99 27.55 15.48
CA CYS A 477 -12.89 28.53 15.48
C CYS A 477 -12.49 28.96 16.90
N GLU A 478 -13.44 29.12 17.83
CA GLU A 478 -13.13 29.45 19.21
C GLU A 478 -12.31 28.36 19.90
N ARG A 479 -12.65 27.09 19.66
CA ARG A 479 -11.90 25.95 20.19
C ARG A 479 -10.51 25.83 19.58
N LEU A 480 -10.43 25.88 18.25
CA LEU A 480 -9.15 25.83 17.54
C LEU A 480 -8.22 26.98 17.92
N ALA A 481 -8.75 28.15 18.28
CA ALA A 481 -7.93 29.30 18.71
C ALA A 481 -7.21 29.01 20.03
N ARG A 482 -7.86 28.30 20.95
CA ARG A 482 -7.24 27.86 22.22
C ARG A 482 -6.11 26.87 21.96
N ILE A 483 -6.26 26.00 20.98
CA ILE A 483 -5.26 24.98 20.62
C ILE A 483 -4.09 25.61 19.84
N ALA A 484 -4.36 26.51 18.90
CA ALA A 484 -3.35 27.24 18.16
C ALA A 484 -2.46 28.09 19.08
N SER A 485 -2.99 28.52 20.24
CA SER A 485 -2.25 29.29 21.25
C SER A 485 -1.30 28.47 22.13
N LEU A 486 -1.20 27.15 21.94
CA LEU A 486 -0.29 26.29 22.70
C LEU A 486 1.16 26.52 22.29
N GLY A 487 1.94 27.06 23.24
CA GLY A 487 3.27 27.62 22.98
C GLY A 487 4.33 26.67 22.41
N HIS A 488 4.14 25.35 22.45
CA HIS A 488 5.15 24.40 21.98
C HIS A 488 5.43 24.51 20.46
N VAL A 489 4.39 24.69 19.63
CA VAL A 489 4.56 24.83 18.17
C VAL A 489 5.32 26.11 17.84
N GLY A 490 4.85 27.25 18.38
CA GLY A 490 5.49 28.54 18.18
C GLY A 490 6.94 28.55 18.67
N GLN A 491 7.22 27.96 19.83
CA GLN A 491 8.59 27.85 20.36
C GLN A 491 9.49 27.02 19.44
N SER A 492 8.99 25.91 18.88
CA SER A 492 9.76 25.08 17.94
C SER A 492 10.13 25.85 16.66
N TYR A 493 9.19 26.62 16.10
CA TYR A 493 9.45 27.47 14.94
C TYR A 493 10.29 28.72 15.25
N GLN A 494 10.29 29.22 16.48
CA GLN A 494 11.24 30.24 16.93
C GLN A 494 12.67 29.69 17.07
N ASN A 495 12.81 28.46 17.58
CA ASN A 495 14.12 27.81 17.77
C ASN A 495 14.75 27.39 16.43
N CYS A 496 13.91 26.99 15.47
CA CYS A 496 14.33 26.62 14.11
C CYS A 496 13.42 27.39 13.13
N PRO A 497 13.73 28.66 12.81
CA PRO A 497 12.91 29.44 11.89
C PRO A 497 13.07 28.93 10.45
N ARG A 498 12.04 29.15 9.63
CA ARG A 498 12.15 28.93 8.18
C ARG A 498 13.28 29.81 7.63
N LYS A 499 14.12 29.27 6.74
CA LYS A 499 15.13 30.09 6.07
C LYS A 499 14.46 30.93 5.00
N GLU A 500 14.77 32.22 4.97
CA GLU A 500 14.26 33.16 3.97
C GLU A 500 15.27 33.36 2.83
N ALA A 501 14.75 33.66 1.64
CA ALA A 501 15.51 34.10 0.47
C ALA A 501 15.15 35.56 0.16
N PRO A 502 16.03 36.33 -0.51
CA PRO A 502 15.74 37.73 -0.86
C PRO A 502 14.43 37.91 -1.66
N SER A 503 14.04 36.92 -2.47
CA SER A 503 12.82 36.95 -3.27
C SER A 503 11.54 36.72 -2.46
N ASP A 504 11.62 36.17 -1.24
CA ASP A 504 10.44 35.86 -0.42
C ASP A 504 9.71 37.14 0.03
N VAL A 505 10.39 38.30 0.02
CA VAL A 505 9.77 39.60 0.32
C VAL A 505 8.67 39.96 -0.67
N PHE A 506 8.71 39.45 -1.90
CA PHE A 506 7.65 39.67 -2.89
C PHE A 506 6.49 38.69 -2.71
N GLN A 507 6.75 37.53 -2.10
CA GLN A 507 5.76 36.48 -1.88
C GLN A 507 4.94 36.71 -0.62
N GLN A 508 5.52 37.39 0.38
CA GLN A 508 4.83 37.74 1.64
C GLN A 508 4.25 36.49 2.33
N LEU A 509 5.07 35.44 2.48
CA LEU A 509 4.66 34.13 3.01
C LEU A 509 4.01 34.19 4.41
N GLN A 510 4.31 35.23 5.18
CA GLN A 510 3.73 35.50 6.50
C GLN A 510 2.19 35.60 6.49
N ARG A 511 1.58 35.87 5.32
CA ARG A 511 0.13 35.86 5.11
C ARG A 511 -0.54 34.51 5.41
N TYR A 512 0.20 33.40 5.32
CA TYR A 512 -0.32 32.03 5.43
C TYR A 512 0.05 31.33 6.75
N VAL A 513 0.86 31.98 7.59
CA VAL A 513 1.31 31.49 8.90
C VAL A 513 0.84 32.38 10.07
N THR A 514 -0.02 33.36 9.79
CA THR A 514 -0.47 34.36 10.79
C THR A 514 -1.12 33.75 12.03
N VAL A 515 -1.84 32.63 11.88
CA VAL A 515 -2.53 31.95 12.98
C VAL A 515 -1.71 30.80 13.56
N SER A 516 -1.04 30.02 12.71
CA SER A 516 -0.27 28.85 13.12
C SER A 516 0.81 28.52 12.10
N ASP A 517 1.96 28.06 12.58
CA ASP A 517 3.06 27.58 11.75
C ASP A 517 2.86 26.16 11.20
N VAL A 518 1.85 25.42 11.70
CA VAL A 518 1.59 24.02 11.28
C VAL A 518 0.24 23.83 10.61
N LEU A 519 -0.73 24.73 10.85
CA LEU A 519 -2.05 24.72 10.24
C LEU A 519 -2.32 26.02 9.48
N THR A 520 -2.79 25.92 8.25
CA THR A 520 -3.39 27.04 7.50
C THR A 520 -4.90 26.84 7.46
N TYR A 521 -5.66 27.83 7.94
CA TYR A 521 -7.13 27.78 7.91
C TYR A 521 -7.62 28.45 6.63
N ALA A 522 -8.58 27.84 5.95
CA ALA A 522 -9.14 28.36 4.71
C ALA A 522 -10.66 28.18 4.70
N MET A 523 -11.38 29.07 4.02
CA MET A 523 -12.83 28.98 3.88
C MET A 523 -13.24 29.20 2.43
N VAL A 524 -14.16 28.38 1.93
CA VAL A 524 -14.78 28.48 0.60
C VAL A 524 -16.28 28.62 0.78
N THR A 525 -16.90 29.64 0.18
CA THR A 525 -18.33 29.89 0.35
C THR A 525 -19.08 30.22 -0.94
N ARG A 526 -20.36 29.85 -1.00
CA ARG A 526 -21.31 30.31 -2.04
C ARG A 526 -22.12 31.54 -1.60
N SER A 527 -21.93 32.03 -0.37
CA SER A 527 -22.57 33.28 0.06
C SER A 527 -22.09 34.44 -0.81
N PRO A 528 -23.01 35.25 -1.36
CA PRO A 528 -22.65 36.44 -2.12
C PRO A 528 -21.75 37.36 -1.30
N ARG A 529 -20.74 37.94 -1.95
CA ARG A 529 -19.80 38.88 -1.31
C ARG A 529 -20.51 40.05 -0.61
N ALA A 530 -21.64 40.50 -1.13
CA ALA A 530 -22.39 41.62 -0.56
C ALA A 530 -23.13 41.27 0.75
N ASP A 531 -23.23 39.99 1.11
CA ASP A 531 -24.06 39.53 2.23
C ASP A 531 -23.31 39.41 3.56
N PHE A 532 -21.98 39.54 3.57
CA PHE A 532 -21.11 39.44 4.75
C PHE A 532 -19.79 40.17 4.53
N GLU A 533 -19.15 40.59 5.62
CA GLU A 533 -17.78 41.12 5.63
C GLU A 533 -16.81 40.21 6.38
N ILE A 534 -15.50 40.37 6.14
CA ILE A 534 -14.47 39.63 6.90
C ILE A 534 -14.68 39.83 8.40
N THR A 535 -15.02 41.04 8.84
CA THR A 535 -15.22 41.37 10.26
C THR A 535 -16.32 40.57 10.94
N ASP A 536 -17.25 40.01 10.16
CA ASP A 536 -18.38 39.22 10.65
C ASP A 536 -17.99 37.77 10.95
N LEU A 537 -16.81 37.33 10.48
CA LEU A 537 -16.32 35.97 10.67
C LEU A 537 -15.60 35.79 12.03
N PRO A 538 -15.49 34.55 12.53
CA PRO A 538 -14.67 34.23 13.70
C PRO A 538 -13.20 34.66 13.56
N GLN A 539 -12.53 34.90 14.70
CA GLN A 539 -11.19 35.49 14.74
C GLN A 539 -10.14 34.76 13.88
N ILE A 540 -10.10 33.43 13.90
CA ILE A 540 -9.15 32.64 13.09
C ILE A 540 -9.31 32.93 11.59
N LEU A 541 -10.55 33.00 11.11
CA LEU A 541 -10.84 33.25 9.70
C LEU A 541 -10.56 34.71 9.32
N ARG A 542 -10.76 35.66 10.25
CA ARG A 542 -10.34 37.08 10.09
C ARG A 542 -8.84 37.24 9.97
N GLN A 543 -8.09 36.48 10.75
CA GLN A 543 -6.63 36.45 10.68
C GLN A 543 -6.16 35.73 9.42
N SER A 544 -6.87 34.68 9.00
CA SER A 544 -6.64 33.93 7.75
C SER A 544 -7.34 34.55 6.52
N ARG A 545 -7.43 35.89 6.47
CA ARG A 545 -8.20 36.61 5.42
C ARG A 545 -7.73 36.36 3.98
N TRP A 546 -6.50 35.91 3.78
CA TRP A 546 -5.92 35.64 2.47
C TRP A 546 -6.35 34.29 1.89
N THR A 547 -6.96 33.44 2.70
CA THR A 547 -7.42 32.10 2.33
C THR A 547 -8.94 31.98 2.47
N LEU A 548 -9.64 33.09 2.27
CA LEU A 548 -11.08 33.17 2.14
C LEU A 548 -11.46 33.27 0.67
N TYR A 549 -12.34 32.39 0.21
CA TYR A 549 -12.66 32.22 -1.20
C TYR A 549 -14.17 32.20 -1.44
N LEU A 550 -14.57 32.79 -2.57
CA LEU A 550 -15.92 32.69 -3.12
C LEU A 550 -15.94 31.61 -4.20
N ASP A 551 -16.93 30.72 -4.12
CA ASP A 551 -17.17 29.67 -5.10
C ASP A 551 -18.12 30.16 -6.20
N ASP A 552 -17.60 31.04 -7.05
CA ASP A 552 -18.38 31.82 -8.03
C ASP A 552 -17.83 31.79 -9.46
N ILE A 553 -16.77 31.01 -9.73
CA ILE A 553 -16.11 30.93 -11.04
C ILE A 553 -16.39 29.61 -11.76
N SER A 554 -16.01 28.47 -11.16
CA SER A 554 -16.07 27.17 -11.82
C SER A 554 -17.52 26.67 -12.02
N THR A 555 -17.76 25.90 -13.08
CA THR A 555 -19.02 25.17 -13.28
C THR A 555 -18.72 23.70 -13.62
N PRO A 556 -19.02 22.74 -12.73
CA PRO A 556 -19.53 22.93 -11.36
C PRO A 556 -18.52 23.67 -10.47
N GLY A 557 -19.02 24.41 -9.47
CA GLY A 557 -18.20 25.13 -8.49
C GLY A 557 -17.33 24.21 -7.64
N CYS A 558 -16.33 24.77 -6.94
CA CYS A 558 -15.39 24.08 -6.06
C CYS A 558 -16.10 23.23 -4.99
N ILE A 559 -17.13 23.76 -4.32
CA ILE A 559 -17.92 23.00 -3.33
C ILE A 559 -18.53 21.76 -4.00
N SER A 560 -19.11 21.92 -5.19
CA SER A 560 -19.73 20.81 -5.91
C SER A 560 -18.70 19.81 -6.45
N GLN A 561 -17.53 20.27 -6.89
CA GLN A 561 -16.46 19.37 -7.32
C GLN A 561 -15.93 18.54 -6.15
N TRP A 562 -15.69 19.15 -4.98
CA TRP A 562 -15.10 18.43 -3.85
C TRP A 562 -16.13 17.58 -3.10
N TRP A 563 -17.37 18.05 -2.96
CA TRP A 563 -18.40 17.40 -2.13
C TRP A 563 -19.54 16.75 -2.92
N GLY A 564 -19.67 17.01 -4.22
CA GLY A 564 -20.88 16.69 -4.98
C GLY A 564 -22.04 17.60 -4.57
N PHE A 565 -22.81 17.16 -3.58
CA PHE A 565 -23.90 17.94 -2.98
C PHE A 565 -23.62 18.23 -1.50
N LEU A 566 -23.57 19.53 -1.16
CA LEU A 566 -23.50 20.01 0.22
C LEU A 566 -24.64 20.99 0.47
N ALA A 567 -25.53 20.65 1.39
CA ALA A 567 -26.74 21.42 1.72
C ALA A 567 -26.40 22.79 2.34
N SER A 568 -27.31 23.77 2.22
CA SER A 568 -27.12 25.14 2.73
C SER A 568 -26.84 25.21 4.24
N GLU A 569 -27.44 24.30 5.01
CA GLU A 569 -27.34 24.24 6.49
C GLU A 569 -26.08 23.53 6.99
N LYS A 570 -25.30 22.91 6.08
CA LYS A 570 -24.16 22.07 6.43
C LYS A 570 -22.83 22.74 6.16
N SER A 571 -21.84 22.41 6.96
CA SER A 571 -20.44 22.78 6.75
C SER A 571 -19.61 21.56 6.42
N GLY A 572 -18.88 21.60 5.32
CA GLY A 572 -17.86 20.60 4.99
C GLY A 572 -16.52 20.99 5.61
N VAL A 573 -15.79 20.02 6.18
CA VAL A 573 -14.41 20.20 6.65
C VAL A 573 -13.51 19.23 5.90
N ALA A 574 -12.46 19.74 5.27
CA ALA A 574 -11.42 18.93 4.63
C ALA A 574 -10.04 19.23 5.22
N ILE A 575 -9.34 18.17 5.64
CA ILE A 575 -7.97 18.23 6.11
C ILE A 575 -7.05 17.83 4.96
N VAL A 576 -6.19 18.74 4.53
CA VAL A 576 -5.22 18.53 3.45
C VAL A 576 -3.81 18.55 4.03
N ARG A 577 -3.03 17.53 3.70
CA ARG A 577 -1.66 17.34 4.17
C ARG A 577 -0.68 18.36 3.61
N PRO A 578 0.53 18.49 4.19
CA PRO A 578 1.57 19.36 3.63
C PRO A 578 1.94 19.02 2.20
N ASP A 579 1.86 17.75 1.80
CA ASP A 579 2.12 17.28 0.43
C ASP A 579 0.92 17.41 -0.53
N GLY A 580 -0.18 18.03 -0.09
CA GLY A 580 -1.34 18.33 -0.95
C GLY A 580 -2.36 17.21 -1.10
N TYR A 581 -2.12 16.06 -0.48
CA TYR A 581 -3.08 14.95 -0.38
C TYR A 581 -4.16 15.23 0.66
N VAL A 582 -5.39 14.82 0.39
CA VAL A 582 -6.49 14.91 1.34
C VAL A 582 -6.31 13.82 2.39
N GLY A 583 -6.20 14.22 3.64
CA GLY A 583 -6.04 13.31 4.77
C GLY A 583 -7.37 12.84 5.34
N ALA A 584 -8.37 13.72 5.41
CA ALA A 584 -9.71 13.38 5.88
C ALA A 584 -10.74 14.42 5.40
N LEU A 585 -12.01 14.03 5.33
CA LEU A 585 -13.13 14.92 5.03
C LEU A 585 -14.39 14.47 5.76
N HIS A 586 -15.19 15.42 6.24
CA HIS A 586 -16.48 15.17 6.90
C HIS A 586 -17.38 16.41 6.83
N ASP A 587 -18.70 16.23 6.70
CA ASP A 587 -19.71 17.29 6.76
C ASP A 587 -20.46 17.31 8.09
N TRP A 588 -20.90 18.49 8.51
CA TRP A 588 -21.47 18.72 9.85
C TRP A 588 -22.66 19.67 9.78
N ASN A 589 -23.65 19.47 10.64
CA ASN A 589 -24.75 20.40 10.85
C ASN A 589 -24.29 21.58 11.71
N ALA A 590 -25.09 22.66 11.71
CA ALA A 590 -24.77 23.90 12.41
C ALA A 590 -24.51 23.70 13.93
N GLU A 591 -25.23 22.80 14.60
CA GLU A 591 -25.03 22.51 16.03
C GLU A 591 -23.84 21.58 16.35
N GLU A 592 -23.21 20.93 15.36
CA GLU A 592 -22.22 19.87 15.59
C GLU A 592 -20.76 20.38 15.69
N GLY A 593 -20.58 21.65 16.06
CA GLY A 593 -19.25 22.29 16.10
C GLY A 593 -18.28 21.66 17.10
N GLU A 594 -18.76 21.19 18.25
CA GLU A 594 -17.91 20.53 19.26
C GLU A 594 -17.44 19.15 18.76
N GLN A 595 -18.33 18.37 18.11
CA GLN A 595 -17.98 17.08 17.53
C GLN A 595 -16.97 17.22 16.39
N ALA A 596 -17.15 18.23 15.54
CA ALA A 596 -16.20 18.53 14.47
C ALA A 596 -14.84 18.93 15.01
N THR A 597 -14.79 19.70 16.10
CA THR A 597 -13.55 20.05 16.78
C THR A 597 -12.84 18.81 17.31
N GLN A 598 -13.54 17.94 18.04
CA GLN A 598 -12.98 16.69 18.55
C GLN A 598 -12.44 15.82 17.41
N TRP A 599 -13.18 15.73 16.29
CA TRP A 599 -12.73 14.98 15.11
C TRP A 599 -11.45 15.54 14.50
N ILE A 600 -11.30 16.87 14.43
CA ILE A 600 -10.07 17.53 13.97
C ILE A 600 -8.91 17.21 14.94
N GLU A 601 -9.14 17.29 16.25
CA GLU A 601 -8.15 16.97 17.26
C GLU A 601 -7.69 15.50 17.18
N ASP A 602 -8.63 14.58 17.04
CA ASP A 602 -8.37 13.16 16.90
C ASP A 602 -7.52 12.86 15.66
N TYR A 603 -7.82 13.53 14.53
CA TYR A 603 -6.98 13.44 13.33
C TYR A 603 -5.54 13.88 13.62
N PHE A 604 -5.36 15.00 14.31
CA PHE A 604 -4.03 15.54 14.61
C PHE A 604 -3.35 14.94 15.84
N SER A 605 -3.90 13.89 16.45
CA SER A 605 -3.33 13.24 17.64
C SER A 605 -1.90 12.69 17.45
N PHE A 606 -1.47 12.44 16.21
CA PHE A 606 -0.08 12.06 15.90
C PHE A 606 0.91 13.24 15.98
N ILE A 607 0.40 14.48 15.94
CA ILE A 607 1.14 15.70 16.25
C ILE A 607 1.03 15.92 17.76
N LEU A 608 2.16 16.17 18.41
CA LEU A 608 2.27 16.47 19.84
C LEU A 608 1.72 17.86 20.13
N LEU A 609 0.41 18.07 19.93
CA LEU A 609 -0.31 19.24 20.43
C LEU A 609 -0.63 18.96 21.92
N SER A 610 0.25 19.42 22.80
CA SER A 610 0.10 19.23 24.24
C SER A 610 -1.08 20.03 24.81
N VAL A 611 -2.15 19.36 25.26
CA VAL A 611 -2.95 19.76 26.43
C VAL A 611 -3.46 18.54 27.20
N GLN A 612 -3.02 18.44 28.46
CA GLN A 612 -3.69 17.84 29.62
C GLN A 612 -4.33 16.44 29.52
N LYS A 613 -3.51 15.42 29.83
CA LYS A 613 -3.93 14.31 30.72
C LYS A 613 -3.21 14.33 32.08
N LEU A 614 -2.60 15.48 32.44
CA LEU A 614 -1.84 15.67 33.68
C LEU A 614 -2.46 16.79 34.52
N THR A 615 -3.65 16.57 35.08
CA THR A 615 -4.16 17.22 36.31
C THR A 615 -5.46 16.57 36.80
N THR A 616 -5.50 15.24 36.94
CA THR A 616 -6.51 14.58 37.79
C THR A 616 -6.07 13.20 38.31
N LEU A 617 -4.83 13.08 38.80
CA LEU A 617 -4.44 12.09 39.80
C LEU A 617 -3.08 12.53 40.35
N GLY A 618 -3.07 12.86 41.64
CA GLY A 618 -1.97 13.54 42.31
C GLY A 618 -0.65 12.78 42.25
N PHE A 619 0.43 13.57 42.22
CA PHE A 619 1.77 13.15 42.58
C PHE A 619 1.77 12.42 43.92
N VAL A 620 2.19 11.14 43.95
CA VAL A 620 3.01 10.60 45.05
C VAL A 620 4.06 9.65 44.47
N SER A 621 5.32 10.01 44.74
CA SER A 621 6.54 9.21 44.83
C SER A 621 6.40 7.67 44.74
N LEU A 622 7.14 7.06 43.81
CA LEU A 622 7.43 5.63 43.78
C LEU A 622 8.41 5.26 44.92
N SER A 623 7.92 4.64 45.99
CA SER A 623 8.73 3.74 46.82
C SER A 623 7.84 2.73 47.55
N LEU A 624 8.22 1.44 47.48
CA LEU A 624 7.73 0.29 48.26
C LEU A 624 6.29 -0.22 48.04
N TYR A 625 6.13 -1.43 47.47
CA TYR A 625 5.90 -2.70 48.20
C TYR A 625 5.51 -3.84 47.25
N MET A 626 6.08 -5.02 47.50
CA MET A 626 5.63 -6.34 47.03
C MET A 626 4.44 -6.84 47.87
N GLU A 627 3.73 -7.81 47.29
CA GLU A 627 2.91 -8.88 47.91
C GLU A 627 1.36 -8.78 47.93
N ALA A 628 0.78 -9.89 47.43
CA ALA A 628 -0.46 -10.58 47.80
C ALA A 628 -1.85 -10.17 47.22
N THR A 629 -2.41 -11.14 46.47
CA THR A 629 -3.80 -11.35 45.99
C THR A 629 -4.75 -11.88 47.11
N PRO A 630 -6.04 -12.23 46.85
CA PRO A 630 -7.18 -11.46 46.29
C PRO A 630 -8.50 -11.65 47.12
N HIS A 631 -9.55 -10.85 46.92
CA HIS A 631 -10.96 -11.32 47.06
C HIS A 631 -11.97 -10.35 46.42
N TYR A 632 -12.92 -10.94 45.69
CA TYR A 632 -14.08 -10.32 45.01
C TYR A 632 -15.12 -9.77 46.01
N LEU A 633 -15.75 -8.62 45.70
CA LEU A 633 -17.22 -8.54 45.55
C LEU A 633 -17.65 -7.28 44.79
N ASP A 634 -18.69 -7.48 43.99
CA ASP A 634 -19.32 -6.60 43.01
C ASP A 634 -20.26 -5.55 43.65
N LEU A 635 -20.26 -4.31 43.14
CA LEU A 635 -21.35 -3.34 43.36
C LEU A 635 -21.31 -2.26 42.26
N ARG A 636 -22.21 -2.42 41.29
CA ARG A 636 -22.55 -1.42 40.28
C ARG A 636 -23.02 -0.12 40.94
N LEU A 637 -22.47 1.01 40.53
CA LEU A 637 -23.20 2.27 40.36
C LEU A 637 -22.43 3.20 39.40
N THR A 638 -23.22 3.85 38.56
CA THR A 638 -22.96 4.77 37.46
C THR A 638 -22.01 5.95 37.76
N MET A 639 -21.04 6.21 36.88
CA MET A 639 -20.75 7.50 36.22
C MET A 639 -19.41 7.41 35.49
N GLY A 640 -19.36 7.96 34.27
CA GLY A 640 -18.24 7.82 33.35
C GLY A 640 -16.92 8.41 33.83
N SER A 641 -15.82 7.69 33.56
CA SER A 641 -14.51 8.25 33.29
C SER A 641 -13.62 7.24 32.55
N ILE A 642 -13.15 7.66 31.38
CA ILE A 642 -11.85 7.41 30.71
C ILE A 642 -11.05 6.19 31.18
N SER A 643 -11.11 5.12 30.39
CA SER A 643 -10.00 4.24 29.98
C SER A 643 -10.58 3.15 29.08
N SER A 644 -10.20 3.06 27.80
CA SER A 644 -10.43 1.83 27.04
C SER A 644 -9.17 1.40 26.32
N THR A 645 -8.40 0.61 27.04
CA THR A 645 -7.43 -0.40 26.59
C THR A 645 -8.01 -1.45 25.63
N THR A 646 -8.95 -1.10 24.73
CA THR A 646 -9.67 -2.08 23.90
C THR A 646 -9.96 -1.49 22.52
N GLY A 647 -8.99 -1.57 21.61
CA GLY A 647 -9.26 -1.37 20.18
C GLY A 647 -10.31 -2.38 19.65
N PRO A 648 -10.81 -2.20 18.41
CA PRO A 648 -11.89 -3.02 17.83
C PRO A 648 -11.63 -4.54 17.85
N LEU A 649 -10.36 -4.95 17.91
CA LEU A 649 -9.95 -6.34 18.05
C LEU A 649 -10.30 -6.99 19.40
N PHE A 650 -10.52 -6.19 20.45
CA PHE A 650 -10.78 -6.65 21.82
C PHE A 650 -12.22 -6.38 22.27
N GLU A 651 -13.10 -6.03 21.34
CA GLU A 651 -14.52 -6.01 21.60
C GLU A 651 -15.07 -7.44 21.65
N PRO A 652 -16.01 -7.73 22.56
CA PRO A 652 -16.64 -9.03 22.60
C PRO A 652 -17.46 -9.28 21.31
N LEU A 653 -17.62 -10.56 20.96
CA LEU A 653 -18.41 -11.00 19.83
C LEU A 653 -19.20 -12.25 20.20
N ARG A 654 -20.51 -12.22 19.96
CA ARG A 654 -21.33 -13.43 19.97
C ARG A 654 -21.20 -14.12 18.62
N LEU A 655 -20.67 -15.34 18.61
CA LEU A 655 -20.48 -16.13 17.40
C LEU A 655 -21.20 -17.47 17.56
N GLY A 656 -22.47 -17.53 17.13
CA GLY A 656 -23.35 -18.67 17.39
C GLY A 656 -23.48 -18.97 18.89
N ALA A 657 -23.03 -20.16 19.30
CA ALA A 657 -23.03 -20.60 20.70
C ALA A 657 -21.95 -19.90 21.56
N LEU A 658 -20.92 -19.31 20.93
CA LEU A 658 -19.73 -18.80 21.60
C LEU A 658 -19.88 -17.34 22.02
N SER A 659 -19.32 -16.99 23.18
CA SER A 659 -19.13 -15.60 23.62
C SER A 659 -17.65 -15.29 23.63
N LEU A 660 -17.14 -14.72 22.54
CA LEU A 660 -15.73 -14.36 22.42
C LEU A 660 -15.45 -13.07 23.20
N GLU A 661 -14.30 -13.02 23.89
CA GLU A 661 -13.81 -11.81 24.57
C GLU A 661 -12.98 -10.94 23.61
N HIS A 662 -12.60 -11.44 22.44
CA HIS A 662 -11.89 -10.69 21.41
C HIS A 662 -12.15 -11.25 20.00
N ARG A 663 -11.95 -10.41 18.98
CA ARG A 663 -12.20 -10.68 17.55
C ARG A 663 -10.97 -11.17 16.78
N ILE A 664 -9.90 -11.52 17.50
CA ILE A 664 -8.69 -12.18 16.96
C ILE A 664 -8.90 -13.70 16.96
N VAL A 665 -8.96 -14.32 15.78
CA VAL A 665 -9.17 -15.77 15.61
C VAL A 665 -7.88 -16.45 15.13
N HIS A 666 -7.51 -17.58 15.71
CA HIS A 666 -6.41 -18.40 15.18
C HIS A 666 -6.91 -19.17 13.95
N ALA A 667 -6.37 -18.82 12.78
CA ALA A 667 -6.77 -19.42 11.52
C ALA A 667 -6.30 -20.88 11.43
N PRO A 668 -6.99 -21.72 10.65
CA PRO A 668 -6.65 -23.12 10.49
C PRO A 668 -5.36 -23.25 9.67
N CYS A 669 -4.32 -23.80 10.30
CA CYS A 669 -2.98 -23.90 9.76
C CYS A 669 -2.50 -25.36 9.82
N THR A 670 -2.52 -26.08 8.70
CA THR A 670 -2.02 -27.47 8.65
C THR A 670 -0.52 -27.55 8.85
N ARG A 671 -0.07 -28.34 9.83
CA ARG A 671 1.35 -28.36 10.28
C ARG A 671 2.06 -29.70 10.11
N MET A 672 1.35 -30.81 9.89
CA MET A 672 1.91 -32.14 9.53
C MET A 672 2.85 -32.74 10.59
N ARG A 673 2.46 -32.69 11.87
CA ARG A 673 3.32 -33.08 13.02
C ARG A 673 2.71 -34.12 13.96
N SER A 674 1.57 -34.70 13.59
CA SER A 674 0.95 -35.78 14.36
C SER A 674 1.63 -37.13 14.12
N THR A 675 1.49 -38.03 15.09
CA THR A 675 2.16 -39.34 15.07
C THR A 675 1.45 -40.27 14.11
N LYS A 676 2.21 -40.97 13.27
CA LYS A 676 1.70 -42.03 12.39
C LYS A 676 1.32 -43.25 13.25
N GLU A 677 0.03 -43.60 13.28
CA GLU A 677 -0.46 -44.85 13.88
C GLU A 677 -0.44 -45.97 12.83
N SER A 678 -0.94 -45.67 11.64
CA SER A 678 -0.87 -46.54 10.46
C SER A 678 -0.88 -45.68 9.19
N ASP A 679 -0.80 -46.30 8.00
CA ASP A 679 -0.81 -45.55 6.74
C ASP A 679 -2.08 -44.70 6.61
N GLY A 680 -1.90 -43.39 6.48
CA GLY A 680 -2.96 -42.37 6.41
C GLY A 680 -3.83 -42.22 7.66
N VAL A 681 -3.40 -42.79 8.79
CA VAL A 681 -4.00 -42.54 10.12
C VAL A 681 -2.94 -41.90 11.01
N PHE A 682 -3.12 -40.61 11.28
CA PHE A 682 -2.28 -39.86 12.20
C PHE A 682 -3.09 -39.42 13.42
N VAL A 683 -2.46 -39.44 14.59
CA VAL A 683 -3.08 -39.17 15.89
C VAL A 683 -2.37 -37.98 16.55
N PRO A 684 -3.12 -37.00 17.10
CA PRO A 684 -2.52 -35.90 17.85
C PRO A 684 -1.60 -36.39 18.98
N ASN A 685 -0.44 -35.77 19.13
CA ASN A 685 0.57 -36.11 20.13
C ASN A 685 0.87 -34.94 21.08
N SER A 686 1.89 -35.07 21.93
CA SER A 686 2.28 -34.02 22.88
C SER A 686 2.63 -32.69 22.22
N LEU A 687 3.20 -32.68 21.00
CA LEU A 687 3.50 -31.46 20.27
C LEU A 687 2.23 -30.74 19.85
N ASN A 688 1.19 -31.47 19.40
CA ASN A 688 -0.10 -30.87 19.09
C ASN A 688 -0.73 -30.24 20.35
N ILE A 689 -0.71 -30.94 21.49
CA ILE A 689 -1.26 -30.43 22.76
C ILE A 689 -0.56 -29.11 23.14
N GLU A 690 0.77 -29.09 23.13
CA GLU A 690 1.55 -27.89 23.45
C GLU A 690 1.29 -26.76 22.45
N TYR A 691 1.26 -27.04 21.15
CA TYR A 691 1.03 -26.04 20.10
C TYR A 691 -0.28 -25.28 20.28
N TYR A 692 -1.39 -26.00 20.49
CA TYR A 692 -2.69 -25.36 20.70
C TYR A 692 -2.80 -24.73 22.09
N SER A 693 -2.25 -25.37 23.14
CA SER A 693 -2.19 -24.79 24.48
C SER A 693 -1.47 -23.43 24.47
N GLN A 694 -0.30 -23.33 23.83
CA GLN A 694 0.48 -22.09 23.74
C GLN A 694 -0.32 -20.92 23.15
N ARG A 695 -1.21 -21.20 22.20
CA ARG A 695 -1.98 -20.22 21.43
C ARG A 695 -3.37 -19.94 21.97
N ALA A 696 -3.83 -20.74 22.93
CA ALA A 696 -5.11 -20.53 23.59
C ALA A 696 -5.06 -19.30 24.50
N SER A 697 -6.00 -18.39 24.27
CA SER A 697 -6.29 -17.23 25.09
C SER A 697 -7.72 -17.28 25.60
N ARG A 698 -7.95 -16.68 26.77
CA ARG A 698 -9.29 -16.57 27.35
C ARG A 698 -10.25 -15.91 26.37
N GLY A 699 -11.39 -16.55 26.13
CA GLY A 699 -12.43 -16.07 25.24
C GLY A 699 -12.01 -15.95 23.76
N GLY A 700 -10.88 -16.53 23.36
CA GLY A 700 -10.41 -16.56 21.97
C GLY A 700 -10.87 -17.81 21.24
N LEU A 701 -11.19 -17.67 19.94
CA LEU A 701 -11.52 -18.80 19.07
C LEU A 701 -10.28 -19.31 18.32
N MET A 702 -10.11 -20.62 18.32
CA MET A 702 -9.10 -21.32 17.56
C MET A 702 -9.72 -22.30 16.56
N LEU A 703 -9.16 -22.33 15.35
CA LEU A 703 -9.46 -23.33 14.34
C LEU A 703 -8.27 -24.29 14.24
N THR A 704 -8.53 -25.59 14.29
CA THR A 704 -7.47 -26.60 14.15
C THR A 704 -6.84 -26.57 12.76
N GLU A 705 -5.74 -27.30 12.59
CA GLU A 705 -5.39 -27.81 11.28
C GLU A 705 -6.53 -28.59 10.62
N ALA A 706 -6.48 -28.68 9.30
CA ALA A 706 -7.45 -29.41 8.52
C ALA A 706 -7.46 -30.88 8.95
N THR A 707 -8.63 -31.40 9.31
CA THR A 707 -8.80 -32.71 9.96
C THR A 707 -9.62 -33.62 9.05
N PRO A 708 -9.03 -34.67 8.46
CA PRO A 708 -9.75 -35.61 7.60
C PRO A 708 -10.96 -36.24 8.30
N ILE A 709 -12.11 -36.24 7.62
CA ILE A 709 -13.38 -36.81 8.13
C ILE A 709 -13.48 -38.33 8.01
N SER A 710 -12.66 -38.91 7.14
CA SER A 710 -12.63 -40.35 6.85
C SER A 710 -11.27 -40.73 6.28
N ARG A 711 -11.07 -42.04 6.09
CA ARG A 711 -9.84 -42.57 5.48
C ARG A 711 -9.66 -42.08 4.04
N GLN A 712 -10.76 -41.95 3.28
CA GLN A 712 -10.79 -41.47 1.89
C GLN A 712 -10.50 -39.97 1.78
N ALA A 713 -10.71 -39.23 2.86
CA ALA A 713 -10.54 -37.79 2.95
C ALA A 713 -9.08 -37.34 3.15
N ALA A 714 -8.14 -38.25 3.37
CA ALA A 714 -6.73 -37.96 3.66
C ALA A 714 -5.89 -37.72 2.40
N GLY A 715 -4.89 -36.85 2.47
CA GLY A 715 -3.97 -36.59 1.36
C GLY A 715 -2.57 -36.09 1.75
N TYR A 716 -2.28 -36.03 3.05
CA TYR A 716 -1.08 -35.39 3.56
C TYR A 716 -0.51 -36.17 4.76
N PRO A 717 0.82 -36.32 4.88
CA PRO A 717 1.44 -37.00 6.00
C PRO A 717 1.34 -36.14 7.28
N GLY A 718 1.29 -36.79 8.43
CA GLY A 718 1.34 -36.11 9.73
C GLY A 718 0.12 -35.26 10.06
N VAL A 719 -0.95 -35.32 9.27
CA VAL A 719 -2.19 -34.57 9.51
C VAL A 719 -3.20 -35.44 10.26
N PRO A 720 -3.59 -35.07 11.49
CA PRO A 720 -4.50 -35.87 12.30
C PRO A 720 -5.94 -35.85 11.76
N GLY A 721 -6.60 -37.01 11.70
CA GLY A 721 -8.03 -37.14 11.36
C GLY A 721 -8.94 -37.09 12.59
N ILE A 722 -10.25 -37.31 12.38
CA ILE A 722 -11.26 -37.45 13.44
C ILE A 722 -12.24 -38.60 13.16
N PHE A 723 -11.71 -39.72 12.66
CA PHE A 723 -12.52 -40.88 12.25
C PHE A 723 -12.19 -42.20 12.98
N THR A 724 -11.15 -42.21 13.81
CA THR A 724 -10.83 -43.34 14.69
C THR A 724 -10.97 -42.96 16.16
N SER A 725 -11.17 -43.94 17.04
CA SER A 725 -11.21 -43.70 18.49
C SER A 725 -9.89 -43.18 19.05
N SER A 726 -8.75 -43.59 18.48
CA SER A 726 -7.43 -43.06 18.86
C SER A 726 -7.29 -41.57 18.53
N GLN A 727 -7.79 -41.14 17.37
CA GLN A 727 -7.85 -39.73 16.97
C GLN A 727 -8.75 -38.90 17.89
N VAL A 728 -9.95 -39.39 18.20
CA VAL A 728 -10.88 -38.74 19.15
C VAL A 728 -10.21 -38.56 20.52
N ALA A 729 -9.56 -39.61 21.04
CA ALA A 729 -8.85 -39.55 22.31
C ALA A 729 -7.63 -38.60 22.28
N GLY A 730 -6.92 -38.52 21.14
CA GLY A 730 -5.81 -37.60 20.94
C GLY A 730 -6.27 -36.15 20.92
N TRP A 731 -7.32 -35.84 20.15
CA TRP A 731 -7.93 -34.51 20.08
C TRP A 731 -8.52 -34.07 21.41
N LYS A 732 -9.11 -34.99 22.18
CA LYS A 732 -9.61 -34.68 23.52
C LYS A 732 -8.56 -34.07 24.45
N LYS A 733 -7.31 -34.53 24.37
CA LYS A 733 -6.23 -33.94 25.15
C LYS A 733 -5.89 -32.51 24.71
N VAL A 734 -6.05 -32.22 23.42
CA VAL A 734 -5.84 -30.89 22.84
C VAL A 734 -6.95 -29.94 23.30
N THR A 735 -8.23 -30.35 23.17
CA THR A 735 -9.36 -29.52 23.58
C THR A 735 -9.35 -29.27 25.09
N ASP A 736 -9.07 -30.30 25.91
CA ASP A 736 -8.93 -30.16 27.36
C ASP A 736 -7.85 -29.12 27.72
N ALA A 737 -6.72 -29.07 26.98
CA ALA A 737 -5.65 -28.09 27.20
C ALA A 737 -6.04 -26.66 26.78
N VAL A 738 -6.84 -26.50 25.72
CA VAL A 738 -7.36 -25.19 25.29
C VAL A 738 -8.42 -24.68 26.27
N HIS A 739 -9.35 -25.55 26.69
CA HIS A 739 -10.41 -25.24 27.65
C HIS A 739 -9.85 -24.89 29.03
N ALA A 740 -8.73 -25.50 29.44
CA ALA A 740 -8.01 -25.13 30.65
C ALA A 740 -7.52 -23.66 30.65
N LYS A 741 -7.37 -23.03 29.47
CA LYS A 741 -7.06 -21.59 29.32
C LYS A 741 -8.29 -20.74 28.99
N HIS A 742 -9.49 -21.31 29.13
CA HIS A 742 -10.76 -20.66 28.80
C HIS A 742 -10.86 -20.20 27.33
N GLY A 743 -10.12 -20.85 26.42
CA GLY A 743 -10.27 -20.63 24.98
C GLY A 743 -11.34 -21.54 24.39
N TYR A 744 -11.81 -21.19 23.19
CA TYR A 744 -12.70 -22.02 22.38
C TYR A 744 -11.95 -22.63 21.21
N ILE A 745 -12.33 -23.84 20.80
CA ILE A 745 -11.71 -24.52 19.67
C ILE A 745 -12.72 -25.26 18.81
N PHE A 746 -12.62 -25.04 17.50
CA PHE A 746 -13.42 -25.70 16.47
C PHE A 746 -12.53 -26.62 15.64
N CYS A 747 -13.03 -27.82 15.33
CA CYS A 747 -12.36 -28.77 14.45
C CYS A 747 -12.65 -28.41 12.99
N GLN A 748 -11.61 -28.15 12.19
CA GLN A 748 -11.80 -27.92 10.76
C GLN A 748 -11.91 -29.26 10.02
N LEU A 749 -13.12 -29.62 9.60
CA LEU A 749 -13.42 -30.86 8.89
C LEU A 749 -13.04 -30.75 7.42
N TRP A 750 -12.34 -31.77 6.93
CA TRP A 750 -11.66 -31.71 5.64
C TRP A 750 -11.83 -32.99 4.82
N HIS A 751 -12.02 -32.81 3.51
CA HIS A 751 -11.91 -33.87 2.52
C HIS A 751 -11.14 -33.35 1.30
N VAL A 752 -9.97 -33.93 1.02
CA VAL A 752 -9.04 -33.42 -0.01
C VAL A 752 -9.53 -33.58 -1.45
N GLY A 753 -10.42 -34.54 -1.71
CA GLY A 753 -10.94 -34.80 -3.05
C GLY A 753 -9.84 -35.22 -4.01
N ARG A 754 -9.72 -34.58 -5.18
CA ARG A 754 -8.64 -34.86 -6.15
C ARG A 754 -7.21 -34.54 -5.68
N ALA A 755 -7.04 -33.93 -4.51
CA ALA A 755 -5.74 -33.61 -3.91
C ALA A 755 -5.16 -34.75 -3.05
N THR A 756 -5.26 -35.98 -3.54
CA THR A 756 -4.71 -37.18 -2.91
C THR A 756 -4.22 -38.16 -3.94
N VAL A 757 -3.48 -39.17 -3.47
CA VAL A 757 -2.93 -40.27 -4.28
C VAL A 757 -3.14 -41.58 -3.51
N PRO A 758 -3.14 -42.74 -4.20
CA PRO A 758 -3.50 -44.02 -3.58
C PRO A 758 -2.70 -44.38 -2.31
N SER A 759 -1.45 -43.95 -2.21
CA SER A 759 -0.60 -44.14 -1.02
C SER A 759 -1.21 -43.52 0.25
N PHE A 760 -1.97 -42.45 0.12
CA PHE A 760 -2.65 -41.78 1.22
C PHE A 760 -4.05 -42.32 1.48
N ILE A 761 -4.63 -43.17 0.64
CA ILE A 761 -6.03 -43.64 0.75
C ILE A 761 -6.17 -45.16 0.54
N GLU A 762 -5.24 -45.96 1.07
CA GLU A 762 -5.29 -47.43 1.07
C GLU A 762 -5.36 -48.05 -0.33
N GLY A 763 -4.68 -47.45 -1.30
CA GLY A 763 -4.69 -47.92 -2.68
C GLY A 763 -5.97 -47.58 -3.45
N LYS A 764 -6.94 -46.89 -2.82
CA LYS A 764 -8.19 -46.49 -3.48
C LYS A 764 -7.95 -45.39 -4.51
N GLN A 765 -8.89 -45.26 -5.44
CA GLN A 765 -8.89 -44.17 -6.41
C GLN A 765 -9.34 -42.86 -5.74
N PRO A 766 -8.71 -41.71 -6.04
CA PRO A 766 -9.19 -40.41 -5.58
C PRO A 766 -10.62 -40.12 -6.07
N LEU A 767 -11.38 -39.37 -5.28
CA LEU A 767 -12.76 -38.97 -5.59
C LEU A 767 -12.84 -37.46 -5.80
N SER A 768 -13.68 -37.01 -6.73
CA SER A 768 -13.93 -35.60 -6.99
C SER A 768 -15.30 -35.37 -7.64
N ALA A 769 -15.60 -34.12 -7.99
CA ALA A 769 -16.75 -33.80 -8.83
C ALA A 769 -16.58 -34.36 -10.25
N SER A 770 -15.34 -34.48 -10.74
CA SER A 770 -14.98 -34.93 -12.10
C SER A 770 -13.79 -35.88 -12.14
N ASP A 771 -13.34 -36.23 -13.34
CA ASP A 771 -12.16 -37.02 -13.64
C ASP A 771 -10.89 -36.19 -13.88
N ILE A 772 -10.93 -34.88 -13.65
CA ILE A 772 -9.85 -33.94 -13.98
C ILE A 772 -8.79 -33.93 -12.85
N PRO A 773 -7.56 -34.46 -13.07
CA PRO A 773 -6.51 -34.43 -12.06
C PRO A 773 -5.94 -33.02 -11.84
N ILE A 774 -5.26 -32.84 -10.71
CA ILE A 774 -4.42 -31.66 -10.47
C ILE A 774 -3.12 -31.81 -11.27
N SER A 775 -2.56 -30.70 -11.76
CA SER A 775 -1.25 -30.66 -12.39
C SER A 775 -0.13 -30.83 -11.36
N GLY A 776 0.85 -31.66 -11.66
CA GLY A 776 2.04 -31.88 -10.84
C GLY A 776 1.90 -33.00 -9.82
N LYS A 777 2.77 -32.95 -8.80
CA LYS A 777 3.03 -34.07 -7.88
C LYS A 777 2.40 -33.87 -6.51
N ALA A 778 1.92 -34.96 -5.94
CA ALA A 778 1.61 -35.08 -4.53
C ALA A 778 2.89 -35.08 -3.67
N LEU A 779 2.74 -34.98 -2.36
CA LEU A 779 3.88 -34.88 -1.42
C LEU A 779 4.75 -36.14 -1.34
N ASP A 780 4.24 -37.29 -1.77
CA ASP A 780 5.03 -38.52 -1.90
C ASP A 780 5.82 -38.58 -3.21
N GLY A 781 5.74 -37.54 -4.05
CA GLY A 781 6.43 -37.41 -5.33
C GLY A 781 5.70 -38.04 -6.52
N ILE A 782 4.53 -38.64 -6.30
CA ILE A 782 3.71 -39.24 -7.36
C ILE A 782 2.91 -38.14 -8.08
N GLU A 783 2.93 -38.16 -9.41
CA GLU A 783 2.10 -37.27 -10.24
C GLU A 783 0.60 -37.58 -10.03
N TYR A 784 -0.21 -36.58 -9.74
CA TYR A 784 -1.66 -36.75 -9.56
C TYR A 784 -2.32 -37.41 -10.79
N ALA A 785 -1.80 -37.14 -11.99
CA ALA A 785 -2.29 -37.73 -13.23
C ALA A 785 -2.09 -39.26 -13.35
N THR A 786 -1.21 -39.87 -12.53
CA THR A 786 -1.01 -41.34 -12.54
C THR A 786 -2.17 -42.10 -11.89
N SER A 787 -2.98 -41.41 -11.09
CA SER A 787 -4.17 -41.96 -10.44
C SER A 787 -5.27 -40.90 -10.48
N PRO A 788 -5.81 -40.60 -11.68
CA PRO A 788 -6.78 -39.53 -11.85
C PRO A 788 -8.01 -39.77 -10.96
N PRO A 789 -8.64 -38.69 -10.45
CA PRO A 789 -9.84 -38.84 -9.66
C PRO A 789 -10.95 -39.48 -10.51
N ARG A 790 -11.95 -40.05 -9.84
CA ARG A 790 -13.21 -40.43 -10.47
C ARG A 790 -14.32 -39.49 -10.01
N PRO A 791 -15.27 -39.11 -10.90
CA PRO A 791 -16.49 -38.44 -10.48
C PRO A 791 -17.25 -39.32 -9.49
N MET A 792 -17.63 -38.75 -8.35
CA MET A 792 -18.45 -39.45 -7.35
C MET A 792 -19.83 -39.79 -7.91
N THR A 793 -20.41 -40.92 -7.53
CA THR A 793 -21.84 -41.17 -7.77
C THR A 793 -22.70 -40.33 -6.80
N VAL A 794 -24.00 -40.22 -7.07
CA VAL A 794 -24.91 -39.50 -6.15
C VAL A 794 -24.93 -40.18 -4.78
N GLU A 795 -24.88 -41.51 -4.75
CA GLU A 795 -24.80 -42.29 -3.52
C GLU A 795 -23.51 -41.98 -2.74
N GLU A 796 -22.36 -41.93 -3.41
CA GLU A 796 -21.08 -41.58 -2.78
C GLU A 796 -21.07 -40.13 -2.24
N ILE A 797 -21.76 -39.22 -2.92
CA ILE A 797 -21.95 -37.83 -2.44
C ILE A 797 -22.78 -37.85 -1.15
N GLN A 798 -23.89 -38.57 -1.12
CA GLN A 798 -24.74 -38.68 0.07
C GLN A 798 -24.02 -39.38 1.23
N GLU A 799 -23.23 -40.43 0.95
CA GLU A 799 -22.37 -41.07 1.95
C GLU A 799 -21.36 -40.07 2.53
N THR A 800 -20.71 -39.27 1.68
CA THR A 800 -19.75 -38.24 2.13
C THR A 800 -20.42 -37.15 2.97
N VAL A 801 -21.66 -36.75 2.65
CA VAL A 801 -22.47 -35.85 3.48
C VAL A 801 -22.67 -36.45 4.88
N GLN A 802 -22.96 -37.75 4.98
CA GLN A 802 -23.09 -38.45 6.26
C GLN A 802 -21.75 -38.63 6.98
N GLU A 803 -20.63 -38.77 6.26
CA GLU A 803 -19.29 -38.79 6.85
C GLU A 803 -18.96 -37.45 7.54
N TYR A 804 -19.28 -36.31 6.92
CA TYR A 804 -19.15 -35.00 7.57
C TYR A 804 -19.97 -34.90 8.86
N ALA A 805 -21.23 -35.37 8.85
CA ALA A 805 -22.08 -35.38 10.03
C ALA A 805 -21.52 -36.31 11.14
N THR A 806 -21.00 -37.47 10.76
CA THR A 806 -20.39 -38.43 11.70
C THR A 806 -19.10 -37.88 12.31
N ALA A 807 -18.22 -37.31 11.49
CA ALA A 807 -17.00 -36.64 11.94
C ALA A 807 -17.31 -35.46 12.87
N SER A 808 -18.39 -34.73 12.60
CA SER A 808 -18.86 -33.64 13.49
C SER A 808 -19.25 -34.15 14.87
N LYS A 809 -20.00 -35.26 14.95
CA LYS A 809 -20.34 -35.89 16.25
C LYS A 809 -19.09 -36.33 17.01
N ARG A 810 -18.11 -36.90 16.31
CA ARG A 810 -16.81 -37.29 16.89
C ARG A 810 -15.99 -36.10 17.35
N ALA A 811 -16.05 -34.97 16.65
CA ALA A 811 -15.42 -33.74 17.12
C ALA A 811 -16.06 -33.26 18.44
N ILE A 812 -17.39 -33.28 18.55
CA ILE A 812 -18.07 -32.95 19.81
C ILE A 812 -17.71 -33.96 20.92
N GLU A 813 -17.63 -35.25 20.62
CA GLU A 813 -17.16 -36.29 21.55
C GLU A 813 -15.72 -36.02 22.03
N ALA A 814 -14.85 -35.56 21.12
CA ALA A 814 -13.50 -35.12 21.44
C ALA A 814 -13.47 -33.81 22.24
N GLY A 815 -14.60 -33.16 22.52
CA GLY A 815 -14.66 -31.94 23.31
C GLY A 815 -14.44 -30.64 22.53
N PHE A 816 -14.56 -30.66 21.20
CA PHE A 816 -14.60 -29.41 20.44
C PHE A 816 -15.89 -28.63 20.71
N ASP A 817 -15.81 -27.30 20.69
CA ASP A 817 -16.97 -26.42 20.87
C ASP A 817 -17.88 -26.38 19.62
N GLY A 818 -17.34 -26.83 18.49
CA GLY A 818 -18.02 -26.89 17.20
C GLY A 818 -17.07 -27.31 16.07
N VAL A 819 -17.52 -27.15 14.83
CA VAL A 819 -16.75 -27.52 13.64
C VAL A 819 -16.76 -26.41 12.60
N GLU A 820 -15.68 -26.32 11.83
CA GLU A 820 -15.65 -25.54 10.59
C GLU A 820 -15.57 -26.49 9.39
N ILE A 821 -16.51 -26.40 8.47
CA ILE A 821 -16.49 -27.17 7.22
C ILE A 821 -15.50 -26.51 6.25
N HIS A 822 -14.54 -27.27 5.74
CA HIS A 822 -13.58 -26.75 4.78
C HIS A 822 -14.12 -26.82 3.33
N GLY A 823 -14.72 -25.73 2.85
CA GLY A 823 -15.21 -25.56 1.48
C GLY A 823 -14.34 -24.64 0.61
N ALA A 824 -13.01 -24.77 0.73
CA ALA A 824 -12.05 -23.83 0.16
C ALA A 824 -10.78 -24.54 -0.30
N ASN A 825 -9.86 -23.79 -0.93
CA ASN A 825 -8.51 -24.19 -1.29
C ASN A 825 -8.40 -25.40 -2.23
N GLY A 826 -9.37 -25.56 -3.12
CA GLY A 826 -9.39 -26.60 -4.14
C GLY A 826 -9.66 -28.00 -3.63
N TYR A 827 -10.13 -28.14 -2.39
CA TYR A 827 -10.53 -29.41 -1.78
C TYR A 827 -11.97 -29.81 -2.16
N LEU A 828 -12.44 -30.99 -1.73
CA LEU A 828 -13.59 -31.66 -2.34
C LEU A 828 -14.81 -30.76 -2.55
N LEU A 829 -15.27 -30.06 -1.52
CA LEU A 829 -16.45 -29.19 -1.63
C LEU A 829 -16.22 -28.01 -2.58
N ASP A 830 -15.00 -27.47 -2.59
CA ASP A 830 -14.58 -26.40 -3.50
C ASP A 830 -14.52 -26.91 -4.97
N GLN A 831 -14.11 -28.17 -5.17
CA GLN A 831 -14.09 -28.82 -6.48
C GLN A 831 -15.50 -28.93 -7.10
N PHE A 832 -16.55 -29.04 -6.29
CA PHE A 832 -17.93 -28.98 -6.78
C PHE A 832 -18.36 -27.56 -7.17
N LEU A 833 -17.84 -26.53 -6.49
CA LEU A 833 -18.17 -25.14 -6.77
C LEU A 833 -17.52 -24.62 -8.04
N HIS A 834 -16.29 -25.00 -8.35
CA HIS A 834 -15.55 -24.48 -9.50
C HIS A 834 -15.98 -25.10 -10.83
N ASP A 835 -16.36 -24.29 -11.82
CA ASP A 835 -16.86 -24.76 -13.13
C ASP A 835 -15.78 -25.35 -14.02
N ASN A 836 -14.52 -24.95 -13.81
CA ASN A 836 -13.40 -25.57 -14.51
C ASN A 836 -13.09 -26.98 -14.01
N VAL A 837 -13.57 -27.36 -12.82
CA VAL A 837 -13.39 -28.70 -12.24
C VAL A 837 -14.66 -29.53 -12.37
N ASN A 838 -15.82 -28.99 -11.99
CA ASN A 838 -17.09 -29.70 -12.00
C ASN A 838 -17.74 -29.68 -13.40
N ASN A 839 -17.44 -30.70 -14.19
CA ASN A 839 -18.03 -30.93 -15.51
C ASN A 839 -19.29 -31.82 -15.49
N ARG A 840 -19.91 -32.03 -14.32
CA ARG A 840 -21.09 -32.91 -14.19
C ARG A 840 -22.32 -32.29 -14.84
N THR A 841 -23.22 -33.15 -15.29
CA THR A 841 -24.50 -32.77 -15.91
C THR A 841 -25.73 -33.15 -15.09
N ASP A 842 -25.54 -33.79 -13.93
CA ASP A 842 -26.60 -34.26 -13.05
C ASP A 842 -27.11 -33.16 -12.10
N GLU A 843 -27.60 -33.51 -10.92
CA GLU A 843 -28.10 -32.54 -9.93
C GLU A 843 -27.01 -31.86 -9.10
N TYR A 844 -25.74 -32.23 -9.29
CA TYR A 844 -24.58 -31.66 -8.60
C TYR A 844 -23.64 -30.87 -9.54
N GLY A 845 -24.04 -30.61 -10.79
CA GLY A 845 -23.23 -29.85 -11.76
C GLY A 845 -24.03 -28.98 -12.73
N GLY A 846 -23.31 -28.27 -13.60
CA GLY A 846 -23.89 -27.29 -14.51
C GLY A 846 -24.21 -25.98 -13.81
N SER A 847 -25.47 -25.77 -13.40
CA SER A 847 -25.89 -24.48 -12.82
C SER A 847 -25.26 -24.21 -11.44
N ILE A 848 -25.19 -22.94 -11.06
CA ILE A 848 -24.66 -22.51 -9.75
C ILE A 848 -25.42 -23.18 -8.60
N ASP A 849 -26.75 -23.27 -8.71
CA ASP A 849 -27.62 -23.89 -7.71
C ASP A 849 -27.29 -25.38 -7.51
N LYS A 850 -27.08 -26.10 -8.62
CA LYS A 850 -26.73 -27.52 -8.60
C LYS A 850 -25.32 -27.74 -8.05
N ARG A 851 -24.34 -26.93 -8.47
CA ARG A 851 -22.96 -26.96 -7.93
C ARG A 851 -22.91 -26.66 -6.42
N SER A 852 -23.77 -25.74 -5.96
CA SER A 852 -23.87 -25.37 -4.54
C SER A 852 -24.52 -26.45 -3.67
N ARG A 853 -25.28 -27.38 -4.25
CA ARG A 853 -26.13 -28.34 -3.54
C ARG A 853 -25.39 -29.13 -2.46
N ILE A 854 -24.25 -29.74 -2.80
CA ILE A 854 -23.48 -30.57 -1.86
C ILE A 854 -23.08 -29.79 -0.61
N ILE A 855 -22.73 -28.51 -0.74
CA ILE A 855 -22.35 -27.67 0.40
C ILE A 855 -23.56 -27.42 1.30
N LEU A 856 -24.73 -27.16 0.72
CA LEU A 856 -25.96 -26.95 1.47
C LEU A 856 -26.39 -28.24 2.20
N GLU A 857 -26.26 -29.39 1.55
CA GLU A 857 -26.55 -30.70 2.15
C GLU A 857 -25.57 -31.03 3.29
N VAL A 858 -24.27 -30.74 3.13
CA VAL A 858 -23.29 -30.88 4.22
C VAL A 858 -23.63 -29.94 5.38
N LEU A 859 -23.94 -28.66 5.11
CA LEU A 859 -24.34 -27.69 6.14
C LEU A 859 -25.58 -28.18 6.92
N GLN A 860 -26.60 -28.68 6.22
CA GLN A 860 -27.81 -29.22 6.83
C GLN A 860 -27.52 -30.47 7.66
N ALA A 861 -26.77 -31.44 7.14
CA ALA A 861 -26.46 -32.69 7.83
C ALA A 861 -25.59 -32.45 9.08
N VAL A 862 -24.59 -31.58 8.98
CA VAL A 862 -23.74 -31.19 10.11
C VAL A 862 -24.53 -30.39 11.14
N SER A 863 -25.35 -29.43 10.72
CA SER A 863 -26.20 -28.65 11.63
C SER A 863 -27.24 -29.53 12.34
N ALA A 864 -27.82 -30.50 11.65
CA ALA A 864 -28.73 -31.47 12.27
C ALA A 864 -28.00 -32.38 13.28
N ALA A 865 -26.71 -32.66 13.06
CA ALA A 865 -25.91 -33.52 13.91
C ALA A 865 -25.45 -32.85 15.21
N ILE A 866 -25.11 -31.55 15.18
CA ILE A 866 -24.47 -30.87 16.32
C ILE A 866 -25.06 -29.50 16.69
N GLY A 867 -26.05 -29.01 15.94
CA GLY A 867 -26.63 -27.67 16.08
C GLY A 867 -25.92 -26.63 15.21
N ALA A 868 -26.70 -25.86 14.45
CA ALA A 868 -26.22 -24.81 13.53
C ALA A 868 -25.33 -23.73 14.18
N ASP A 869 -25.59 -23.40 15.45
CA ASP A 869 -24.83 -22.42 16.22
C ASP A 869 -23.41 -22.86 16.58
N ARG A 870 -23.04 -24.11 16.24
CA ARG A 870 -21.71 -24.71 16.37
C ARG A 870 -21.05 -25.02 15.03
N VAL A 871 -21.60 -24.52 13.92
CA VAL A 871 -21.11 -24.80 12.56
C VAL A 871 -20.59 -23.52 11.92
N GLY A 872 -19.35 -23.55 11.45
CA GLY A 872 -18.80 -22.57 10.52
C GLY A 872 -18.51 -23.20 9.16
N ILE A 873 -18.31 -22.36 8.14
CA ILE A 873 -17.80 -22.82 6.84
C ILE A 873 -16.74 -21.88 6.30
N ARG A 874 -15.65 -22.46 5.79
CA ARG A 874 -14.56 -21.74 5.13
C ARG A 874 -14.71 -21.78 3.61
N LEU A 875 -14.56 -20.62 2.96
CA LEU A 875 -14.73 -20.41 1.52
C LEU A 875 -13.54 -19.62 0.94
N SER A 876 -13.21 -19.80 -0.35
CA SER A 876 -12.10 -19.11 -1.01
C SER A 876 -12.43 -18.65 -2.44
N PRO A 877 -13.28 -17.62 -2.59
CA PRO A 877 -13.84 -17.22 -3.89
C PRO A 877 -12.82 -16.84 -4.96
N PHE A 878 -11.66 -16.35 -4.55
CA PHE A 878 -10.64 -15.80 -5.45
C PHE A 878 -9.35 -16.63 -5.49
N ASN A 879 -9.40 -17.91 -5.13
CA ASN A 879 -8.21 -18.74 -5.02
C ASN A 879 -7.99 -19.63 -6.26
N TYR A 880 -6.74 -19.71 -6.71
CA TYR A 880 -6.29 -20.51 -7.86
C TYR A 880 -5.48 -21.76 -7.47
N PHE A 881 -5.28 -21.99 -6.18
CA PHE A 881 -4.56 -23.15 -5.66
C PHE A 881 -5.18 -24.47 -6.11
N GLN A 882 -4.35 -25.47 -6.44
CA GLN A 882 -4.79 -26.79 -6.92
C GLN A 882 -5.64 -26.76 -8.20
N ASP A 883 -5.28 -25.87 -9.14
CA ASP A 883 -5.91 -25.73 -10.46
C ASP A 883 -7.42 -25.45 -10.41
N THR A 884 -7.89 -24.76 -9.38
CA THR A 884 -9.26 -24.23 -9.35
C THR A 884 -9.31 -22.87 -10.06
N ARG A 885 -10.32 -22.67 -10.90
CA ARG A 885 -10.57 -21.40 -11.61
C ARG A 885 -12.07 -21.22 -11.72
N ASP A 886 -12.60 -20.19 -11.09
CA ASP A 886 -14.01 -19.86 -11.24
C ASP A 886 -14.18 -18.86 -12.38
N SER A 887 -15.08 -19.13 -13.34
CA SER A 887 -15.28 -18.22 -14.48
C SER A 887 -15.94 -16.88 -14.09
N ASN A 888 -16.64 -16.81 -12.97
CA ASN A 888 -17.25 -15.59 -12.44
C ASN A 888 -17.39 -15.64 -10.90
N PRO A 889 -16.29 -15.43 -10.16
CA PRO A 889 -16.24 -15.66 -8.72
C PRO A 889 -17.20 -14.76 -7.94
N ASN A 890 -17.42 -13.52 -8.36
CA ASN A 890 -18.36 -12.63 -7.68
C ASN A 890 -19.80 -13.16 -7.78
N VAL A 891 -20.23 -13.62 -8.96
CA VAL A 891 -21.60 -14.11 -9.17
C VAL A 891 -21.82 -15.46 -8.48
N HIS A 892 -20.91 -16.42 -8.69
CA HIS A 892 -21.10 -17.78 -8.18
C HIS A 892 -21.08 -17.83 -6.66
N TRP A 893 -20.15 -17.11 -6.02
CA TRP A 893 -20.01 -17.14 -4.59
C TRP A 893 -21.03 -16.26 -3.87
N LEU A 894 -21.50 -15.18 -4.48
CA LEU A 894 -22.62 -14.40 -3.95
C LEU A 894 -23.93 -15.19 -3.99
N ALA A 895 -24.13 -16.00 -5.04
CA ALA A 895 -25.25 -16.94 -5.10
C ALA A 895 -25.13 -18.02 -4.01
N LEU A 896 -23.95 -18.59 -3.78
CA LEU A 896 -23.72 -19.52 -2.67
C LEU A 896 -24.03 -18.86 -1.31
N CYS A 897 -23.52 -17.65 -1.05
CA CYS A 897 -23.87 -16.89 0.16
C CYS A 897 -25.38 -16.68 0.29
N SER A 898 -26.05 -16.36 -0.82
CA SER A 898 -27.51 -16.19 -0.85
C SER A 898 -28.21 -17.50 -0.48
N HIS A 899 -27.79 -18.64 -1.03
CA HIS A 899 -28.32 -19.95 -0.66
C HIS A 899 -28.08 -20.29 0.82
N ILE A 900 -26.88 -20.05 1.33
CA ILE A 900 -26.56 -20.25 2.75
C ILE A 900 -27.49 -19.41 3.64
N THR A 901 -27.70 -18.14 3.30
CA THR A 901 -28.61 -17.27 4.08
C THR A 901 -30.09 -17.61 3.91
N ALA A 902 -30.47 -18.28 2.82
CA ALA A 902 -31.82 -18.76 2.57
C ALA A 902 -32.13 -20.08 3.28
N LEU A 903 -31.12 -20.79 3.81
CA LEU A 903 -31.35 -21.97 4.64
C LEU A 903 -32.22 -21.63 5.88
N PRO A 904 -33.02 -22.60 6.36
CA PRO A 904 -33.68 -22.50 7.66
C PRO A 904 -32.67 -22.14 8.76
N LYS A 905 -33.12 -21.41 9.78
CA LYS A 905 -32.22 -20.88 10.84
C LYS A 905 -31.45 -22.01 11.53
N GLU A 906 -32.11 -23.15 11.73
CA GLU A 906 -31.56 -24.39 12.31
C GLU A 906 -30.53 -25.12 11.43
N SER A 907 -30.34 -24.69 10.18
CA SER A 907 -29.34 -25.20 9.24
C SER A 907 -28.35 -24.14 8.76
N ARG A 908 -28.48 -22.90 9.25
CA ARG A 908 -27.65 -21.78 8.85
C ARG A 908 -26.40 -21.71 9.72
N PRO A 909 -25.19 -21.71 9.15
CA PRO A 909 -23.97 -21.72 9.96
C PRO A 909 -23.85 -20.44 10.80
N ALA A 910 -23.22 -20.56 11.97
CA ALA A 910 -22.88 -19.44 12.84
C ALA A 910 -22.01 -18.40 12.14
N TYR A 911 -21.13 -18.84 11.24
CA TYR A 911 -20.29 -17.93 10.47
C TYR A 911 -19.83 -18.50 9.13
N VAL A 912 -19.46 -17.58 8.23
CA VAL A 912 -18.72 -17.84 7.00
C VAL A 912 -17.35 -17.19 7.12
N HIS A 913 -16.30 -17.96 6.90
CA HIS A 913 -14.91 -17.54 6.95
C HIS A 913 -14.33 -17.51 5.53
N MET A 914 -13.89 -16.35 5.05
CA MET A 914 -13.33 -16.19 3.70
C MET A 914 -11.91 -15.66 3.68
N ILE A 915 -11.19 -16.02 2.62
CA ILE A 915 -9.81 -15.59 2.38
C ILE A 915 -9.82 -14.47 1.34
N GLU A 916 -9.25 -13.31 1.70
CA GLU A 916 -9.07 -12.16 0.80
C GLU A 916 -8.24 -12.57 -0.43
N PRO A 917 -8.52 -12.01 -1.62
CA PRO A 917 -7.81 -12.36 -2.83
C PRO A 917 -6.30 -12.22 -2.68
N ARG A 918 -5.59 -13.26 -3.11
CA ARG A 918 -4.14 -13.38 -3.00
C ARG A 918 -3.52 -13.27 -4.39
N PHE A 919 -2.85 -12.17 -4.66
CA PHE A 919 -2.08 -12.00 -5.90
C PHE A 919 -0.74 -12.77 -5.90
N ASP A 920 -0.37 -13.37 -4.77
CA ASP A 920 0.83 -14.19 -4.54
C ASP A 920 0.61 -15.70 -4.75
N GLU A 921 -0.64 -16.18 -4.87
CA GLU A 921 -0.96 -17.61 -5.04
C GLU A 921 -1.37 -17.92 -6.49
N VAL A 922 -0.38 -18.30 -7.30
CA VAL A 922 -0.50 -19.07 -8.56
C VAL A 922 -1.46 -18.49 -9.61
N LEU A 923 -1.09 -17.35 -10.17
CA LEU A 923 -1.59 -16.91 -11.47
C LEU A 923 -0.41 -16.72 -12.41
N ASP A 924 -0.48 -17.30 -13.62
CA ASP A 924 0.36 -16.80 -14.71
C ASP A 924 -0.02 -15.33 -15.00
N GLU A 925 0.92 -14.56 -15.52
CA GLU A 925 0.76 -13.11 -15.73
C GLU A 925 -0.53 -12.73 -16.45
N ARG A 926 -1.01 -13.54 -17.39
CA ARG A 926 -2.16 -13.21 -18.26
C ARG A 926 -3.48 -13.26 -17.50
N ALA A 927 -3.67 -14.26 -16.65
CA ALA A 927 -4.87 -14.37 -15.81
C ALA A 927 -4.86 -13.35 -14.65
N LYS A 928 -3.68 -12.92 -14.20
CA LYS A 928 -3.51 -11.80 -13.26
C LYS A 928 -3.90 -10.46 -13.91
N LEU A 929 -3.50 -10.24 -15.16
CA LEU A 929 -3.86 -9.06 -15.96
C LEU A 929 -5.37 -8.99 -16.26
N ASP A 930 -6.01 -10.11 -16.61
CA ASP A 930 -7.46 -10.14 -16.87
C ASP A 930 -8.30 -9.82 -15.60
N SER A 931 -7.80 -10.16 -14.41
CA SER A 931 -8.46 -9.83 -13.13
C SER A 931 -8.30 -8.36 -12.70
N LEU A 932 -7.27 -7.66 -13.21
CA LEU A 932 -6.96 -6.26 -12.92
C LEU A 932 -7.77 -5.28 -13.81
N ALA A 933 -8.37 -5.77 -14.90
CA ALA A 933 -9.25 -5.00 -15.80
C ALA A 933 -10.68 -4.79 -15.25
N THR A 934 -11.00 -5.38 -14.09
CA THR A 934 -12.27 -5.23 -13.35
C THR A 934 -11.98 -4.73 -11.94
N ASP A 935 -12.95 -4.07 -11.28
CA ASP A 935 -12.84 -3.60 -9.90
C ASP A 935 -12.14 -4.64 -9.02
N LYS A 936 -11.14 -4.22 -8.24
CA LYS A 936 -10.31 -5.12 -7.41
C LYS A 936 -11.23 -6.06 -6.62
N PRO A 937 -11.11 -7.39 -6.79
CA PRO A 937 -11.94 -8.33 -6.07
C PRO A 937 -11.76 -8.08 -4.57
N SER A 938 -12.88 -7.95 -3.86
CA SER A 938 -12.91 -7.72 -2.42
C SER A 938 -13.95 -8.65 -1.82
N LEU A 939 -13.68 -9.15 -0.62
CA LEU A 939 -14.68 -9.89 0.13
C LEU A 939 -15.86 -9.03 0.61
N ASP A 940 -15.75 -7.70 0.56
CA ASP A 940 -16.76 -6.78 1.08
C ASP A 940 -18.13 -6.96 0.40
N ILE A 941 -18.17 -7.47 -0.83
CA ILE A 941 -19.41 -7.73 -1.56
C ILE A 941 -20.28 -8.83 -0.93
N PHE A 942 -19.67 -9.75 -0.17
CA PHE A 942 -20.39 -10.87 0.45
C PHE A 942 -20.98 -10.48 1.81
N ARG A 943 -20.37 -9.49 2.48
CA ARG A 943 -20.74 -9.06 3.83
C ARG A 943 -22.21 -8.64 3.96
N PRO A 944 -22.81 -7.82 3.06
CA PRO A 944 -24.22 -7.44 3.17
C PRO A 944 -25.19 -8.62 3.11
N VAL A 945 -24.92 -9.60 2.24
CA VAL A 945 -25.78 -10.79 2.09
C VAL A 945 -25.73 -11.62 3.36
N LEU A 946 -24.53 -11.93 3.85
CA LEU A 946 -24.33 -12.71 5.08
C LEU A 946 -24.96 -12.02 6.30
N LYS A 947 -24.76 -10.71 6.44
CA LYS A 947 -25.34 -9.91 7.53
C LYS A 947 -26.87 -9.91 7.50
N LYS A 948 -27.48 -9.80 6.32
CA LYS A 948 -28.95 -9.90 6.16
C LYS A 948 -29.47 -11.27 6.59
N GLY A 949 -28.66 -12.31 6.41
CA GLY A 949 -28.93 -13.66 6.88
C GLY A 949 -28.57 -13.94 8.33
N ASP A 950 -28.16 -12.96 9.14
CA ASP A 950 -27.69 -13.20 10.52
C ASP A 950 -26.55 -14.25 10.59
N VAL A 951 -25.66 -14.24 9.58
CA VAL A 951 -24.46 -15.08 9.51
C VAL A 951 -23.25 -14.19 9.72
N ALA A 952 -22.45 -14.50 10.74
CA ALA A 952 -21.24 -13.74 11.01
C ALA A 952 -20.19 -13.96 9.91
N PHE A 953 -19.34 -12.95 9.69
CA PHE A 953 -18.34 -12.96 8.64
C PHE A 953 -16.93 -12.84 9.21
N LEU A 954 -16.12 -13.88 8.98
CA LEU A 954 -14.71 -13.92 9.38
C LEU A 954 -13.83 -13.67 8.15
N ALA A 955 -12.95 -12.67 8.23
CA ALA A 955 -12.01 -12.38 7.16
C ALA A 955 -10.61 -12.90 7.50
N ALA A 956 -9.94 -13.50 6.52
CA ALA A 956 -8.55 -13.93 6.60
C ALA A 956 -7.79 -13.49 5.34
N GLY A 957 -6.46 -13.54 5.38
CA GLY A 957 -5.62 -13.20 4.21
C GLY A 957 -4.92 -11.86 4.37
N ASN A 958 -3.59 -11.91 4.48
CA ASN A 958 -2.70 -10.75 4.60
C ASN A 958 -3.03 -9.73 5.72
N PHE A 959 -3.76 -10.15 6.76
CA PHE A 959 -3.99 -9.33 7.94
C PHE A 959 -2.77 -9.26 8.87
N ASN A 960 -2.52 -8.06 9.39
CA ASN A 960 -1.56 -7.71 10.43
C ASN A 960 -2.26 -6.87 11.51
N LEU A 961 -1.53 -6.47 12.55
CA LEU A 961 -2.12 -5.71 13.66
C LEU A 961 -2.60 -4.32 13.22
N GLN A 962 -2.07 -3.78 12.13
CA GLN A 962 -2.39 -2.45 11.62
C GLN A 962 -3.65 -2.44 10.75
N ASN A 963 -3.94 -3.48 9.97
CA ASN A 963 -5.08 -3.51 9.04
C ASN A 963 -6.29 -4.32 9.53
N ALA A 964 -6.13 -5.18 10.55
CA ALA A 964 -7.24 -5.96 11.08
C ALA A 964 -8.27 -5.11 11.84
N GLY A 965 -7.82 -4.14 12.65
CA GLY A 965 -8.71 -3.19 13.32
C GLY A 965 -9.58 -2.39 12.34
N PRO A 966 -8.99 -1.76 11.31
CA PRO A 966 -9.73 -1.10 10.24
C PRO A 966 -10.83 -1.94 9.59
N LYS A 967 -10.56 -3.21 9.26
CA LYS A 967 -11.55 -4.13 8.65
C LYS A 967 -12.78 -4.34 9.53
N LEU A 968 -12.59 -4.37 10.85
CA LEU A 968 -13.69 -4.48 11.82
C LEU A 968 -14.45 -3.16 11.94
N THR A 969 -13.75 -2.02 12.04
CA THR A 969 -14.38 -0.70 12.18
C THR A 969 -15.18 -0.28 10.95
N SER A 970 -14.78 -0.75 9.77
CA SER A 970 -15.51 -0.49 8.51
C SER A 970 -16.68 -1.46 8.28
N ASP A 971 -17.05 -2.29 9.27
CA ASP A 971 -18.05 -3.36 9.14
C ASP A 971 -17.74 -4.38 8.03
N GLY A 972 -16.47 -4.47 7.62
CA GLY A 972 -16.01 -5.39 6.58
C GLY A 972 -15.91 -6.85 7.05
N ALA A 973 -15.87 -7.09 8.37
CA ALA A 973 -15.91 -8.40 9.01
C ALA A 973 -16.37 -8.28 10.47
N ASP A 974 -16.89 -9.37 11.03
CA ASP A 974 -17.20 -9.47 12.47
C ASP A 974 -15.97 -9.91 13.28
N ALA A 975 -15.07 -10.70 12.69
CA ALA A 975 -13.79 -11.09 13.28
C ALA A 975 -12.70 -11.31 12.21
N VAL A 976 -11.43 -11.26 12.63
CA VAL A 976 -10.27 -11.45 11.73
C VAL A 976 -9.47 -12.68 12.15
N ALA A 977 -9.24 -13.58 11.19
CA ALA A 977 -8.46 -14.80 11.40
C ALA A 977 -7.01 -14.63 10.91
N PHE A 978 -6.06 -14.95 11.80
CA PHE A 978 -4.63 -14.84 11.54
C PHE A 978 -3.97 -16.23 11.51
N GLY A 979 -3.27 -16.53 10.42
CA GLY A 979 -2.48 -17.76 10.29
C GLY A 979 -0.99 -17.53 10.55
N ARG A 980 -0.30 -16.91 9.58
CA ARG A 980 1.17 -16.72 9.59
C ARG A 980 1.69 -16.08 10.89
N LEU A 981 1.03 -15.04 11.39
CA LEU A 981 1.44 -14.37 12.62
C LEU A 981 1.24 -15.26 13.86
N PHE A 982 0.14 -16.01 13.94
CA PHE A 982 -0.11 -16.93 15.06
C PHE A 982 0.85 -18.13 15.08
N ILE A 983 1.38 -18.53 13.92
CA ILE A 983 2.43 -19.56 13.86
C ILE A 983 3.65 -19.14 14.67
N SER A 984 4.17 -17.92 14.48
CA SER A 984 5.37 -17.46 15.18
C SER A 984 5.12 -16.73 16.50
N ASN A 985 3.89 -16.30 16.76
CA ASN A 985 3.52 -15.52 17.95
C ASN A 985 2.47 -16.28 18.76
N PRO A 986 2.87 -17.17 19.68
CA PRO A 986 1.92 -17.95 20.47
C PRO A 986 1.01 -17.05 21.34
N ASP A 987 1.52 -15.90 21.77
CA ASP A 987 0.81 -14.90 22.57
C ASP A 987 0.27 -13.71 21.75
N LEU A 988 -0.06 -13.92 20.47
CA LEU A 988 -0.48 -12.85 19.55
C LEU A 988 -1.58 -11.93 20.11
N PRO A 989 -2.68 -12.41 20.74
CA PRO A 989 -3.69 -11.51 21.31
C PRO A 989 -3.11 -10.57 22.37
N ARG A 990 -2.20 -11.07 23.22
CA ARG A 990 -1.53 -10.25 24.24
C ARG A 990 -0.60 -9.24 23.59
N ARG A 991 0.16 -9.65 22.57
CA ARG A 991 1.05 -8.73 21.82
C ARG A 991 0.26 -7.64 21.12
N ALA A 992 -0.88 -7.99 20.52
CA ALA A 992 -1.80 -7.03 19.92
C ALA A 992 -2.38 -6.07 20.96
N MET A 993 -2.75 -6.56 22.15
CA MET A 993 -3.38 -5.74 23.20
C MET A 993 -2.40 -4.73 23.82
N LYS A 994 -1.14 -5.15 23.95
CA LYS A 994 -0.07 -4.38 24.61
C LYS A 994 0.90 -3.72 23.63
N ASP A 995 0.62 -3.80 22.32
CA ASP A 995 1.48 -3.33 21.24
C ASP A 995 2.95 -3.83 21.36
N LEU A 996 3.11 -5.14 21.56
CA LEU A 996 4.42 -5.77 21.77
C LEU A 996 5.03 -6.24 20.44
N PRO A 997 6.38 -6.20 20.30
CA PRO A 997 7.09 -6.71 19.14
C PRO A 997 6.67 -8.13 18.74
N LEU A 998 6.56 -8.41 17.45
CA LEU A 998 6.21 -9.72 16.92
C LEU A 998 7.45 -10.53 16.52
N ASN A 999 7.41 -11.84 16.75
CA ASN A 999 8.40 -12.78 16.24
C ASN A 999 8.22 -12.95 14.72
N PRO A 1000 9.31 -12.94 13.94
CA PRO A 1000 9.27 -13.34 12.53
C PRO A 1000 8.92 -14.82 12.40
N TYR A 1001 8.22 -15.18 11.33
CA TYR A 1001 7.91 -16.58 11.00
C TYR A 1001 8.92 -17.15 9.99
N ASP A 1002 9.22 -18.44 10.11
CA ASP A 1002 10.03 -19.17 9.14
C ASP A 1002 9.14 -20.05 8.26
N ARG A 1003 8.99 -19.67 6.98
CA ARG A 1003 8.16 -20.40 6.01
C ARG A 1003 8.65 -21.83 5.75
N SER A 1004 9.94 -22.10 5.91
CA SER A 1004 10.50 -23.45 5.66
C SER A 1004 10.01 -24.50 6.66
N THR A 1005 9.39 -24.05 7.77
CA THR A 1005 8.88 -24.91 8.84
C THR A 1005 7.35 -25.02 8.84
N PHE A 1006 6.65 -24.47 7.85
CA PHE A 1006 5.19 -24.48 7.84
C PHE A 1006 4.63 -25.90 7.78
N TYR A 1007 5.21 -26.77 6.94
CA TYR A 1007 4.75 -28.15 6.72
C TYR A 1007 5.83 -29.15 7.12
N GLY A 1008 5.69 -29.74 8.30
CA GLY A 1008 6.75 -30.57 8.91
C GLY A 1008 8.01 -29.77 9.27
N ALA A 1009 8.92 -30.42 10.00
CA ALA A 1009 10.29 -29.96 10.27
C ALA A 1009 11.11 -31.11 10.87
N ASP A 1010 12.43 -31.01 10.77
CA ASP A 1010 13.37 -31.84 11.53
C ASP A 1010 14.30 -30.92 12.35
N PRO A 1011 14.28 -30.99 13.69
CA PRO A 1011 13.39 -31.80 14.51
C PRO A 1011 11.94 -31.26 14.50
N PRO A 1012 10.91 -32.10 14.82
CA PRO A 1012 9.50 -31.75 14.62
C PRO A 1012 9.00 -30.56 15.46
N GLU A 1013 9.65 -30.25 16.58
CA GLU A 1013 9.40 -29.07 17.41
C GLU A 1013 9.76 -27.75 16.72
N LYS A 1014 10.67 -27.76 15.74
CA LYS A 1014 11.21 -26.58 15.10
C LYS A 1014 10.14 -25.81 14.34
N GLY A 1015 10.07 -24.50 14.61
CA GLY A 1015 9.05 -23.60 14.06
C GLY A 1015 7.61 -24.00 14.44
N TYR A 1016 7.42 -24.78 15.51
CA TYR A 1016 6.11 -25.25 15.96
C TYR A 1016 5.81 -24.79 17.38
N ILE A 1017 6.58 -25.30 18.35
CA ILE A 1017 6.40 -25.04 19.79
C ILE A 1017 7.59 -24.27 20.42
N ASP A 1018 8.58 -23.92 19.62
CA ASP A 1018 9.87 -23.33 20.00
C ASP A 1018 9.92 -21.80 19.85
N TYR A 1019 8.84 -21.17 19.39
CA TYR A 1019 8.77 -19.71 19.30
C TYR A 1019 8.69 -19.06 20.69
N PRO A 1020 9.49 -18.02 20.97
CA PRO A 1020 9.53 -17.40 22.29
C PRO A 1020 8.25 -16.61 22.56
N PHE A 1021 7.73 -16.71 23.79
CA PHE A 1021 6.75 -15.76 24.31
C PHE A 1021 7.44 -14.42 24.58
N TYR A 1022 6.70 -13.31 24.50
CA TYR A 1022 7.27 -12.03 24.95
C TYR A 1022 7.37 -12.06 26.49
N GLY A 1023 8.41 -11.48 27.09
CA GLY A 1023 8.61 -11.51 28.54
C GLY A 1023 7.36 -11.11 29.33
N THR A 1024 7.15 -11.75 30.49
CA THR A 1024 6.05 -11.40 31.42
C THR A 1024 6.27 -10.05 32.06
#